data_AF-A0A8T6LTR0-F1
#
_entry.id   AF-A0A8T6LTR0-F1
#
_cell.length_a   1.000
_cell.length_b   1.000
_cell.length_c   1.000
_cell.angle_alpha   90.00
_cell.angle_beta   90.00
_cell.angle_gamma   90.00
#
_symmetry.space_group_name_H-M   'P 1'
#
loop_
_entity.id
_entity.type
_entity.pdbx_description
1 polymer ?
#
loop_
_entity_poly.entity_id
_entity_poly.type
_entity_poly.pdbx_seq_one_letter_code
_entity_poly.pdbx_strand_id
1 'polypeptide(L)'
;MLGIKNTKQKTVFNGIGIALLLCALMALMPMAGFVDNTAGDVEFVATNDTAEEEFFALPDSKKSVEYEYEPSEELLGMRDQTTKTFVQEDGKFAQLTHDSPVHFMGDDGAWTDINLDIVATANGWEVMDNSFTTQFAAEMANGVAVQVNQFVDPIIVGINPTLMTIDETGTAPQPFIVAPSNNEVTVGGNMIRYPVAEGFALDYAVENTQLKQNLVISERPVLEPNAAWFGFSEIMQIPTGYALFLGEDMLGEDITQTQESLDIRNIETGELLATIPVPVVYEEGAEEPYFATYFIQVSGAQVLLSTVVESDWLLSDDRVFPLAIDPTISTYSASGGDCYKYYNRCYVGTYRYLYKSYSTNYYNPWNRYTFTSSSALPTGASVDAISHHQYWQYKSGSSASNSVKAVILENCGSGSSSYGWSIPTATCSGVLAPSAYAFTSTQYNTANARKVIVSIHNSATFDSITPAGYTWKTADICTSTSTCTSSTAAGYVTSAQSGTSSVGIGLKFTPSAYMYSYTNNGGTSNSYIKITYSGGSDTDAPLSEFVPYSGVTSYIEGSRTFFTTLIDSAGIDTTSANKPTLNYALNNGSYTSVGATSLGSCSSTASSCRFSATIPTISAGDYVEYYWKFQDLNPTTNVGYDPVLTGTQTTPTPYYFAVNDV
;
A
#
# COMPACT_ATOMS: atom_id res chain seq x y z
N MET A 1 13.76 29.06 10.94
CA MET A 1 12.60 29.97 10.93
C MET A 1 11.54 29.32 10.04
N LEU A 2 10.67 28.54 10.67
CA LEU A 2 9.58 27.81 10.03
C LEU A 2 8.31 28.65 10.19
N GLY A 3 7.77 29.14 9.08
CA GLY A 3 6.45 29.74 9.03
C GLY A 3 5.43 28.63 8.86
N ILE A 4 4.92 28.10 9.98
CA ILE A 4 3.66 27.36 9.99
C ILE A 4 2.58 28.38 9.64
N LYS A 5 2.10 28.37 8.39
CA LYS A 5 0.87 29.04 8.00
C LYS A 5 -0.28 28.05 8.04
N ASN A 6 -0.66 27.62 9.25
CA ASN A 6 -2.03 27.17 9.48
C ASN A 6 -2.91 28.41 9.52
N THR A 7 -3.41 28.82 8.35
CA THR A 7 -4.41 29.88 8.26
C THR A 7 -5.64 29.41 7.48
N LYS A 8 -6.65 29.02 8.27
CA LYS A 8 -8.12 29.12 8.06
C LYS A 8 -8.76 27.94 7.31
N GLN A 9 -9.97 27.44 7.64
CA GLN A 9 -11.10 28.05 8.35
C GLN A 9 -11.72 27.13 9.42
N LYS A 10 -12.03 27.72 10.59
CA LYS A 10 -12.99 27.18 11.55
C LYS A 10 -14.39 27.24 10.92
N THR A 11 -15.06 26.10 10.84
CA THR A 11 -16.49 26.01 10.55
C THR A 11 -17.28 26.82 11.58
N VAL A 12 -18.10 27.75 11.08
CA VAL A 12 -18.97 28.61 11.88
C VAL A 12 -20.19 27.78 12.34
N PHE A 13 -20.02 26.99 13.40
CA PHE A 13 -21.14 26.65 14.28
C PHE A 13 -21.20 27.72 15.38
N ASN A 14 -22.08 28.70 15.17
CA ASN A 14 -22.32 29.82 16.07
C ASN A 14 -22.61 29.35 17.51
N GLY A 15 -21.97 29.99 18.50
CA GLY A 15 -22.07 29.72 19.94
C GLY A 15 -23.45 29.90 20.59
N ILE A 16 -24.50 30.08 19.81
CA ILE A 16 -25.91 30.07 20.27
C ILE A 16 -26.43 28.63 20.38
N GLY A 17 -25.94 27.69 19.55
CA GLY A 17 -26.40 26.29 19.56
C GLY A 17 -26.01 25.52 20.82
N ILE A 18 -24.79 25.74 21.32
CA ILE A 18 -24.27 25.07 22.52
C ILE A 18 -24.98 25.59 23.79
N ALA A 19 -25.31 26.88 23.83
CA ALA A 19 -26.05 27.47 24.94
C ALA A 19 -27.52 27.01 24.99
N LEU A 20 -28.16 26.81 23.83
CA LEU A 20 -29.51 26.25 23.74
C LEU A 20 -29.54 24.76 24.14
N LEU A 21 -28.52 23.99 23.77
CA LEU A 21 -28.40 22.59 24.16
C LEU A 21 -28.19 22.44 25.69
N LEU A 22 -27.36 23.30 26.30
CA LEU A 22 -27.16 23.32 27.75
C LEU A 22 -28.42 23.76 28.51
N CYS A 23 -29.15 24.77 28.00
CA CYS A 23 -30.41 25.21 28.60
C CYS A 23 -31.53 24.15 28.47
N ALA A 24 -31.57 23.41 27.37
CA ALA A 24 -32.50 22.29 27.20
C ALA A 24 -32.16 21.12 28.15
N LEU A 25 -30.87 20.82 28.36
CA LEU A 25 -30.45 19.78 29.31
C LEU A 25 -30.81 20.13 30.76
N MET A 26 -30.63 21.40 31.17
CA MET A 26 -30.96 21.85 32.52
C MET A 26 -32.47 21.92 32.80
N ALA A 27 -33.29 22.10 31.76
CA ALA A 27 -34.75 22.12 31.89
C ALA A 27 -35.38 20.71 32.02
N LEU A 28 -34.67 19.66 31.61
CA LEU A 28 -35.15 18.26 31.62
C LEU A 28 -34.78 17.47 32.88
N MET A 29 -33.96 18.03 33.77
CA MET A 29 -33.51 17.37 35.01
C MET A 29 -34.57 17.12 36.11
N PRO A 30 -35.79 17.72 36.12
CA PRO A 30 -36.77 17.38 37.18
C PRO A 30 -37.59 16.10 36.96
N MET A 31 -37.37 15.30 35.91
CA MET A 31 -38.20 14.10 35.63
C MET A 31 -37.46 12.75 35.69
N ALA A 32 -36.36 12.64 36.44
CA ALA A 32 -35.69 11.35 36.72
C ALA A 32 -36.07 10.74 38.09
N GLY A 33 -37.29 10.99 38.55
CA GLY A 33 -37.79 10.57 39.87
C GLY A 33 -38.77 9.40 39.89
N PHE A 34 -38.90 8.64 38.79
CA PHE A 34 -39.74 7.43 38.78
C PHE A 34 -39.12 6.31 37.94
N VAL A 35 -39.11 5.14 38.57
CA VAL A 35 -38.87 3.78 38.07
C VAL A 35 -37.47 3.22 38.34
N ASP A 36 -37.52 2.09 39.04
CA ASP A 36 -36.46 1.37 39.72
C ASP A 36 -36.12 0.07 38.98
N ASN A 37 -34.84 -0.27 39.07
CA ASN A 37 -34.21 -1.59 39.16
C ASN A 37 -33.66 -2.37 37.94
N THR A 38 -32.42 -2.82 38.17
CA THR A 38 -31.63 -3.93 37.60
C THR A 38 -30.87 -3.75 36.29
N ALA A 39 -29.69 -3.13 36.39
CA ALA A 39 -28.44 -3.62 35.80
C ALA A 39 -27.28 -3.13 36.68
N GLY A 40 -26.41 -4.03 37.13
CA GLY A 40 -25.26 -3.65 37.96
C GLY A 40 -24.33 -2.72 37.20
N ASP A 41 -23.89 -1.65 37.86
CA ASP A 41 -22.84 -0.76 37.39
C ASP A 41 -21.60 -1.60 37.04
N VAL A 42 -21.30 -1.68 35.74
CA VAL A 42 -19.95 -1.99 35.27
C VAL A 42 -19.15 -0.71 35.53
N GLU A 43 -18.36 -0.75 36.60
CA GLU A 43 -17.33 0.24 36.88
C GLU A 43 -16.38 0.25 35.67
N PHE A 44 -16.45 1.30 34.86
CA PHE A 44 -15.44 1.58 33.85
C PHE A 44 -14.14 1.89 34.60
N VAL A 45 -13.37 0.85 34.89
CA VAL A 45 -11.98 0.99 35.31
C VAL A 45 -11.27 1.64 34.13
N ALA A 46 -10.91 2.92 34.29
CA ALA A 46 -9.90 3.54 33.47
C ALA A 46 -8.65 2.64 33.56
N THR A 47 -8.35 1.94 32.48
CA THR A 47 -7.09 1.21 32.33
C THR A 47 -5.96 2.21 32.54
N ASN A 48 -5.09 1.90 33.48
CA ASN A 48 -3.91 2.70 33.79
C ASN A 48 -3.12 3.02 32.51
N ASP A 49 -3.01 4.30 32.15
CA ASP A 49 -2.08 4.87 31.15
C ASP A 49 -0.59 4.77 31.60
N THR A 50 -0.22 3.70 32.28
CA THR A 50 1.17 3.39 32.69
C THR A 50 1.51 1.91 32.48
N ALA A 51 0.92 1.26 31.48
CA ALA A 51 1.59 0.12 30.88
C ALA A 51 2.75 0.69 30.04
N GLU A 52 3.97 0.21 30.29
CA GLU A 52 5.08 0.39 29.36
C GLU A 52 4.60 0.05 27.94
N GLU A 53 4.98 0.83 26.92
CA GLU A 53 4.58 0.57 25.53
C GLU A 53 4.85 -0.91 25.19
N GLU A 54 3.81 -1.74 25.13
CA GLU A 54 3.95 -3.16 24.83
C GLU A 54 4.51 -3.29 23.42
N PHE A 55 5.72 -3.86 23.28
CA PHE A 55 6.47 -3.85 22.02
C PHE A 55 5.71 -4.46 20.83
N PHE A 56 4.78 -5.39 21.10
CA PHE A 56 3.84 -5.96 20.13
C PHE A 56 2.38 -5.66 20.50
N ALA A 57 2.05 -4.42 20.84
CA ALA A 57 0.66 -4.02 21.05
C ALA A 57 -0.16 -4.14 19.75
N LEU A 58 -1.41 -4.61 19.86
CA LEU A 58 -2.36 -4.51 18.77
C LEU A 58 -2.69 -3.03 18.52
N PRO A 59 -2.79 -2.58 17.25
CA PRO A 59 -3.14 -1.20 16.96
C PRO A 59 -4.63 -0.96 17.24
N ASP A 60 -4.96 0.13 17.94
CA ASP A 60 -6.36 0.52 18.22
C ASP A 60 -7.17 0.79 16.94
N SER A 61 -6.52 1.33 15.92
CA SER A 61 -7.10 1.59 14.60
C SER A 61 -6.00 1.71 13.54
N LYS A 62 -6.37 1.55 12.27
CA LYS A 62 -5.47 1.88 11.15
C LYS A 62 -5.03 3.33 11.28
N LYS A 63 -3.72 3.56 11.32
CA LYS A 63 -3.16 4.89 11.03
C LYS A 63 -3.52 5.20 9.58
N SER A 64 -4.28 6.25 9.32
CA SER A 64 -4.49 6.76 7.97
C SER A 64 -3.18 7.38 7.46
N VAL A 65 -2.96 7.31 6.14
CA VAL A 65 -1.94 8.16 5.53
C VAL A 65 -2.52 9.55 5.43
N GLU A 66 -2.17 10.40 6.37
CA GLU A 66 -2.46 11.83 6.23
C GLU A 66 -1.48 12.42 5.22
N TYR A 67 -1.97 12.64 4.01
CA TYR A 67 -1.28 13.49 3.04
C TYR A 67 -1.42 14.96 3.48
N GLU A 68 -0.61 15.83 2.90
CA GLU A 68 -0.73 17.29 3.07
C GLU A 68 -2.05 17.84 2.46
N TYR A 69 -2.84 17.00 1.78
CA TYR A 69 -4.02 17.37 1.00
C TYR A 69 -5.29 16.74 1.57
N GLU A 70 -6.41 17.43 1.43
CA GLU A 70 -7.71 16.94 1.88
C GLU A 70 -8.25 15.86 0.91
N PRO A 71 -8.81 14.74 1.41
CA PRO A 71 -9.36 13.69 0.55
C PRO A 71 -10.44 14.17 -0.43
N SER A 72 -11.17 15.24 -0.10
CA SER A 72 -12.19 15.80 -0.99
C SER A 72 -11.62 16.45 -2.25
N GLU A 73 -10.35 16.84 -2.24
CA GLU A 73 -9.64 17.48 -3.35
C GLU A 73 -9.00 16.46 -4.31
N GLU A 74 -9.13 15.16 -4.00
CA GLU A 74 -8.62 14.09 -4.86
C GLU A 74 -9.44 13.96 -6.15
N LEU A 75 -8.74 13.92 -7.28
CA LEU A 75 -9.29 13.57 -8.59
C LEU A 75 -9.46 12.06 -8.68
N LEU A 76 -10.63 11.56 -8.28
CA LEU A 76 -10.93 10.13 -8.21
C LEU A 76 -10.78 9.41 -9.57
N GLY A 77 -11.02 10.12 -10.67
CA GLY A 77 -10.83 9.59 -12.02
C GLY A 77 -9.36 9.43 -12.38
N MET A 78 -8.46 10.23 -11.82
CA MET A 78 -7.02 10.12 -12.07
C MET A 78 -6.34 9.03 -11.22
N ARG A 79 -7.13 8.26 -10.46
CA ARG A 79 -6.60 7.11 -9.72
C ARG A 79 -6.06 6.07 -10.67
N ASP A 80 -4.97 5.47 -10.22
CA ASP A 80 -4.35 4.28 -10.76
C ASP A 80 -3.77 3.50 -9.57
N GLN A 81 -3.30 2.28 -9.78
CA GLN A 81 -2.82 1.39 -8.72
C GLN A 81 -1.89 2.10 -7.70
N THR A 82 -1.00 2.97 -8.18
CA THR A 82 0.01 3.67 -7.37
C THR A 82 -0.15 5.19 -7.35
N THR A 83 -1.15 5.76 -8.01
CA THR A 83 -1.20 7.21 -8.26
C THR A 83 -2.40 7.87 -7.61
N LYS A 84 -2.15 8.97 -6.90
CA LYS A 84 -3.16 9.91 -6.38
C LYS A 84 -2.89 11.30 -6.95
N THR A 85 -3.95 12.02 -7.33
CA THR A 85 -3.80 13.40 -7.83
C THR A 85 -4.76 14.33 -7.08
N PHE A 86 -4.26 15.45 -6.59
CA PHE A 86 -5.02 16.44 -5.82
C PHE A 86 -5.05 17.79 -6.52
N VAL A 87 -6.18 18.48 -6.46
CA VAL A 87 -6.33 19.89 -6.88
C VAL A 87 -5.95 20.79 -5.71
N GLN A 88 -5.09 21.77 -5.94
CA GLN A 88 -4.67 22.75 -4.94
C GLN A 88 -5.52 24.03 -5.02
N GLU A 89 -5.61 24.78 -3.93
CA GLU A 89 -6.32 26.07 -3.87
C GLU A 89 -5.83 27.08 -4.93
N ASP A 90 -4.57 27.01 -5.34
CA ASP A 90 -3.97 27.89 -6.35
C ASP A 90 -4.22 27.44 -7.81
N GLY A 91 -5.04 26.39 -8.00
CA GLY A 91 -5.39 25.83 -9.30
C GLY A 91 -4.31 24.92 -9.90
N LYS A 92 -3.28 24.57 -9.12
CA LYS A 92 -2.27 23.57 -9.50
C LYS A 92 -2.71 22.18 -9.13
N PHE A 93 -1.98 21.20 -9.63
CA PHE A 93 -2.20 19.79 -9.33
C PHE A 93 -0.97 19.21 -8.66
N ALA A 94 -1.18 18.36 -7.65
CA ALA A 94 -0.16 17.54 -7.03
C ALA A 94 -0.43 16.07 -7.36
N GLN A 95 0.40 15.48 -8.23
CA GLN A 95 0.34 14.05 -8.54
C GLN A 95 1.39 13.30 -7.72
N LEU A 96 0.94 12.36 -6.91
CA LEU A 96 1.75 11.47 -6.08
C LEU A 96 1.83 10.10 -6.75
N THR A 97 3.03 9.69 -7.15
CA THR A 97 3.31 8.34 -7.67
C THR A 97 4.04 7.54 -6.59
N HIS A 98 3.35 6.56 -6.01
CA HIS A 98 3.87 5.70 -4.96
C HIS A 98 4.72 4.56 -5.52
N ASP A 99 5.61 3.98 -4.71
CA ASP A 99 6.35 2.78 -5.12
C ASP A 99 5.53 1.50 -4.96
N SER A 100 4.57 1.49 -4.04
CA SER A 100 3.69 0.34 -3.78
C SER A 100 2.21 0.70 -4.01
N PRO A 101 1.34 -0.28 -4.27
CA PRO A 101 -0.09 -0.04 -4.49
C PRO A 101 -0.74 0.76 -3.35
N VAL A 102 -1.55 1.75 -3.71
CA VAL A 102 -2.43 2.51 -2.80
C VAL A 102 -3.91 2.33 -3.16
N HIS A 103 -4.19 1.89 -4.38
CA HIS A 103 -5.52 1.55 -4.85
C HIS A 103 -5.57 0.11 -5.36
N PHE A 104 -6.77 -0.46 -5.33
CA PHE A 104 -7.11 -1.71 -6.01
C PHE A 104 -8.29 -1.49 -6.94
N MET A 105 -8.45 -2.36 -7.95
CA MET A 105 -9.59 -2.28 -8.87
C MET A 105 -10.77 -3.02 -8.25
N GLY A 106 -11.86 -2.32 -7.96
CA GLY A 106 -13.10 -2.91 -7.47
C GLY A 106 -13.87 -3.65 -8.56
N ASP A 107 -14.84 -4.46 -8.14
CA ASP A 107 -15.71 -5.25 -9.03
C ASP A 107 -16.58 -4.38 -9.95
N ASP A 108 -16.84 -3.14 -9.55
CA ASP A 108 -17.53 -2.14 -10.34
C ASP A 108 -16.66 -1.51 -11.44
N GLY A 109 -15.38 -1.88 -11.48
CA GLY A 109 -14.38 -1.36 -12.41
C GLY A 109 -13.78 -0.02 -11.99
N ALA A 110 -13.94 0.41 -10.74
CA ALA A 110 -13.39 1.65 -10.21
C ALA A 110 -12.12 1.41 -9.38
N TRP A 111 -11.20 2.38 -9.40
CA TRP A 111 -10.07 2.39 -8.47
C TRP A 111 -10.50 2.85 -7.07
N THR A 112 -10.37 1.95 -6.10
CA THR A 112 -10.75 2.17 -4.70
C THR A 112 -9.52 2.18 -3.81
N ASP A 113 -9.54 2.98 -2.74
CA ASP A 113 -8.47 3.01 -1.74
C ASP A 113 -8.31 1.67 -1.05
N ILE A 114 -7.06 1.25 -0.85
CA ILE A 114 -6.78 0.05 -0.07
C ILE A 114 -7.20 0.28 1.39
N ASN A 115 -8.11 -0.56 1.88
CA ASN A 115 -8.47 -0.66 3.27
C ASN A 115 -8.00 -1.99 3.87
N LEU A 116 -7.28 -1.87 4.98
CA LEU A 116 -6.62 -3.00 5.67
C LEU A 116 -7.30 -3.34 6.98
N ASP A 117 -8.36 -2.62 7.36
CA ASP A 117 -9.10 -2.90 8.58
C ASP A 117 -9.73 -4.29 8.50
N ILE A 118 -9.52 -5.08 9.55
CA ILE A 118 -10.08 -6.42 9.66
C ILE A 118 -11.56 -6.30 10.01
N VAL A 119 -12.41 -6.90 9.18
CA VAL A 119 -13.86 -6.93 9.35
C VAL A 119 -14.30 -8.30 9.84
N ALA A 120 -15.15 -8.35 10.87
CA ALA A 120 -15.73 -9.60 11.36
C ALA A 120 -16.82 -10.13 10.43
N THR A 121 -16.81 -11.44 10.19
CA THR A 121 -17.80 -12.15 9.36
C THR A 121 -18.47 -13.27 10.16
N ALA A 122 -19.42 -13.97 9.54
CA ALA A 122 -20.06 -15.13 10.16
C ALA A 122 -19.10 -16.31 10.41
N ASN A 123 -17.95 -16.38 9.71
CA ASN A 123 -17.03 -17.52 9.72
C ASN A 123 -15.62 -17.18 10.26
N GLY A 124 -15.42 -15.96 10.76
CA GLY A 124 -14.12 -15.47 11.21
C GLY A 124 -13.97 -13.98 10.88
N TRP A 125 -12.89 -13.62 10.19
CA TRP A 125 -12.60 -12.23 9.80
C TRP A 125 -12.02 -12.13 8.40
N GLU A 126 -12.06 -10.94 7.80
CA GLU A 126 -11.53 -10.73 6.45
C GLU A 126 -11.01 -9.32 6.20
N VAL A 127 -10.18 -9.20 5.17
CA VAL A 127 -9.77 -7.94 4.53
C VAL A 127 -9.97 -8.11 3.03
N MET A 128 -10.96 -7.40 2.48
CA MET A 128 -11.37 -7.52 1.07
C MET A 128 -10.92 -6.34 0.20
N ASP A 129 -10.68 -5.18 0.81
CA ASP A 129 -10.37 -3.94 0.10
C ASP A 129 -8.86 -3.79 -0.17
N ASN A 130 -8.27 -4.76 -0.86
CA ASN A 130 -6.84 -4.76 -1.16
C ASN A 130 -6.57 -5.44 -2.52
N SER A 131 -5.33 -5.35 -3.02
CA SER A 131 -4.92 -5.98 -4.28
C SER A 131 -4.95 -7.51 -4.26
N PHE A 132 -5.08 -8.09 -3.07
CA PHE A 132 -5.35 -9.48 -2.75
C PHE A 132 -6.31 -9.49 -1.56
N THR A 133 -7.09 -10.55 -1.39
CA THR A 133 -7.97 -10.65 -0.22
C THR A 133 -7.42 -11.64 0.80
N THR A 134 -7.71 -11.37 2.08
CA THR A 134 -7.26 -12.22 3.19
C THR A 134 -8.47 -12.62 4.02
N GLN A 135 -8.58 -13.91 4.32
CA GLN A 135 -9.64 -14.45 5.17
C GLN A 135 -9.03 -15.23 6.33
N PHE A 136 -9.42 -14.87 7.53
CA PHE A 136 -8.98 -15.43 8.79
C PHE A 136 -10.05 -16.36 9.34
N ALA A 137 -9.71 -17.63 9.58
CA ALA A 137 -10.66 -18.55 10.17
C ALA A 137 -10.91 -18.24 11.65
N ALA A 138 -12.13 -18.51 12.14
CA ALA A 138 -12.43 -18.39 13.57
C ALA A 138 -11.50 -19.26 14.45
N GLU A 139 -11.15 -20.45 13.94
CA GLU A 139 -10.26 -21.40 14.61
C GLU A 139 -8.88 -21.36 13.97
N MET A 140 -7.84 -21.14 14.79
CA MET A 140 -6.43 -21.07 14.35
C MET A 140 -6.02 -22.29 13.50
N ALA A 141 -6.53 -23.48 13.84
CA ALA A 141 -6.22 -24.73 13.15
C ALA A 141 -6.57 -24.72 11.65
N ASN A 142 -7.52 -23.88 11.22
CA ASN A 142 -7.97 -23.80 9.83
C ASN A 142 -7.11 -22.84 8.98
N GLY A 143 -6.22 -22.06 9.61
CA GLY A 143 -5.29 -21.18 8.92
C GLY A 143 -5.92 -19.90 8.37
N VAL A 144 -5.16 -19.23 7.50
CA VAL A 144 -5.46 -17.96 6.86
C VAL A 144 -5.38 -18.14 5.36
N ALA A 145 -6.44 -17.79 4.64
CA ALA A 145 -6.49 -17.85 3.19
C ALA A 145 -6.07 -16.51 2.58
N VAL A 146 -5.14 -16.56 1.63
CA VAL A 146 -4.61 -15.43 0.86
C VAL A 146 -4.97 -15.63 -0.61
N GLN A 147 -5.90 -14.83 -1.10
CA GLN A 147 -6.44 -14.89 -2.44
C GLN A 147 -5.77 -13.82 -3.32
N VAL A 148 -4.74 -14.21 -4.06
CA VAL A 148 -3.99 -13.29 -4.93
C VAL A 148 -4.71 -12.99 -6.24
N ASN A 149 -5.41 -13.98 -6.79
CA ASN A 149 -6.12 -13.86 -8.06
C ASN A 149 -7.43 -14.63 -7.99
N GLN A 150 -8.57 -13.99 -8.25
CA GLN A 150 -9.91 -14.59 -8.18
C GLN A 150 -10.12 -15.86 -9.03
N PHE A 151 -9.27 -16.12 -10.03
CA PHE A 151 -9.36 -17.29 -10.92
C PHE A 151 -8.45 -18.46 -10.48
N VAL A 152 -7.69 -18.28 -9.42
CA VAL A 152 -6.78 -19.28 -8.85
C VAL A 152 -7.26 -19.59 -7.44
N ASP A 153 -7.13 -20.83 -6.95
CA ASP A 153 -7.46 -21.12 -5.55
C ASP A 153 -6.57 -20.30 -4.59
N PRO A 154 -7.03 -19.98 -3.36
CA PRO A 154 -6.21 -19.25 -2.40
C PRO A 154 -5.04 -20.08 -1.90
N ILE A 155 -3.95 -19.40 -1.52
CA ILE A 155 -2.90 -19.99 -0.69
C ILE A 155 -3.42 -20.01 0.74
N ILE A 156 -3.42 -21.16 1.43
CA ILE A 156 -3.84 -21.24 2.83
C ILE A 156 -2.60 -21.50 3.69
N VAL A 157 -2.34 -20.65 4.68
CA VAL A 157 -1.18 -20.76 5.58
C VAL A 157 -1.60 -20.89 7.03
N GLY A 158 -0.69 -21.27 7.92
CA GLY A 158 -1.03 -21.40 9.34
C GLY A 158 -2.01 -22.53 9.64
N ILE A 159 -2.10 -23.57 8.82
CA ILE A 159 -2.95 -24.73 9.14
C ILE A 159 -2.25 -25.54 10.22
N ASN A 160 -2.97 -25.82 11.32
CA ASN A 160 -2.48 -26.56 12.49
C ASN A 160 -1.07 -26.12 12.94
N PRO A 161 -0.88 -24.84 13.33
CA PRO A 161 0.43 -24.38 13.74
C PRO A 161 0.81 -25.04 15.07
N THR A 162 2.03 -25.57 15.16
CA THR A 162 2.54 -26.25 16.35
C THR A 162 3.93 -25.76 16.72
N LEU A 163 4.11 -25.40 17.99
CA LEU A 163 5.44 -25.10 18.54
C LEU A 163 6.29 -26.35 18.54
N MET A 164 7.57 -26.21 18.18
CA MET A 164 8.45 -27.36 18.02
C MET A 164 9.90 -27.05 18.34
N THR A 165 10.64 -28.11 18.62
CA THR A 165 12.11 -28.12 18.65
C THR A 165 12.64 -29.09 17.59
N ILE A 166 13.85 -28.82 17.10
CA ILE A 166 14.57 -29.72 16.19
C ILE A 166 15.96 -29.95 16.78
N ASP A 167 16.44 -31.19 16.74
CA ASP A 167 17.79 -31.54 17.18
C ASP A 167 18.87 -31.10 16.17
N GLU A 168 20.13 -31.36 16.51
CA GLU A 168 21.29 -31.04 15.64
C GLU A 168 21.23 -31.71 14.26
N THR A 169 20.45 -32.79 14.10
CA THR A 169 20.34 -33.48 12.81
C THR A 169 19.46 -32.73 11.82
N GLY A 170 18.60 -31.82 12.29
CA GLY A 170 17.66 -31.09 11.44
C GLY A 170 16.50 -31.94 10.91
N THR A 171 16.37 -33.20 11.34
CA THR A 171 15.42 -34.17 10.76
C THR A 171 14.45 -34.79 11.77
N ALA A 172 14.62 -34.52 13.07
CA ALA A 172 13.79 -35.06 14.13
C ALA A 172 12.99 -33.95 14.85
N PRO A 173 11.93 -33.41 14.22
CA PRO A 173 11.06 -32.45 14.87
C PRO A 173 10.34 -33.07 16.07
N GLN A 174 10.30 -32.37 17.21
CA GLN A 174 9.55 -32.75 18.40
C GLN A 174 8.59 -31.62 18.81
N PRO A 175 7.33 -31.92 19.17
CA PRO A 175 6.41 -30.91 19.69
C PRO A 175 6.97 -30.28 20.98
N PHE A 176 6.94 -28.96 21.06
CA PHE A 176 7.27 -28.23 22.27
C PHE A 176 6.04 -28.20 23.19
N ILE A 177 6.12 -28.87 24.33
CA ILE A 177 4.99 -29.01 25.24
C ILE A 177 4.94 -27.85 26.22
N VAL A 178 3.91 -27.03 26.08
CA VAL A 178 3.59 -25.88 26.95
C VAL A 178 2.09 -25.89 27.24
N ALA A 179 1.68 -25.25 28.33
CA ALA A 179 0.27 -25.15 28.69
C ALA A 179 -0.52 -24.41 27.58
N PRO A 180 -1.78 -24.80 27.32
CA PRO A 180 -2.62 -24.09 26.37
C PRO A 180 -2.92 -22.68 26.89
N SER A 181 -3.09 -21.74 25.96
CA SER A 181 -3.52 -20.40 26.31
C SER A 181 -5.01 -20.38 26.68
N ASN A 182 -5.39 -19.50 27.60
CA ASN A 182 -6.80 -19.20 27.91
C ASN A 182 -7.27 -17.87 27.29
N ASN A 183 -6.40 -17.22 26.51
CA ASN A 183 -6.74 -15.97 25.85
C ASN A 183 -7.68 -16.23 24.67
N GLU A 184 -8.52 -15.26 24.37
CA GLU A 184 -9.35 -15.27 23.16
C GLU A 184 -8.57 -14.67 21.97
N VAL A 185 -9.07 -14.91 20.76
CA VAL A 185 -8.56 -14.27 19.55
C VAL A 185 -8.86 -12.77 19.63
N THR A 186 -7.85 -11.94 19.42
CA THR A 186 -7.97 -10.48 19.50
C THR A 186 -7.67 -9.83 18.17
N VAL A 187 -8.38 -8.75 17.85
CA VAL A 187 -8.27 -8.02 16.59
C VAL A 187 -8.07 -6.54 16.89
N GLY A 188 -7.09 -5.91 16.23
CA GLY A 188 -6.84 -4.48 16.29
C GLY A 188 -6.40 -3.94 14.94
N GLY A 189 -7.13 -2.99 14.38
CA GLY A 189 -6.86 -2.39 13.07
C GLY A 189 -6.67 -3.43 11.96
N ASN A 190 -5.44 -3.54 11.46
CA ASN A 190 -5.03 -4.48 10.41
C ASN A 190 -4.37 -5.77 10.93
N MET A 191 -4.43 -6.03 12.24
CA MET A 191 -3.76 -7.16 12.90
C MET A 191 -4.74 -8.03 13.68
N ILE A 192 -4.55 -9.35 13.59
CA ILE A 192 -5.26 -10.36 14.38
C ILE A 192 -4.25 -11.26 15.10
N ARG A 193 -4.50 -11.54 16.38
CA ARG A 193 -3.65 -12.35 17.24
C ARG A 193 -4.37 -13.65 17.61
N TYR A 194 -3.78 -14.77 17.23
CA TYR A 194 -4.19 -16.12 17.65
C TYR A 194 -3.32 -16.60 18.81
N PRO A 195 -3.89 -16.91 19.98
CA PRO A 195 -3.13 -17.49 21.06
C PRO A 195 -2.81 -18.97 20.78
N VAL A 196 -1.53 -19.31 20.69
CA VAL A 196 -1.06 -20.68 20.40
C VAL A 196 -0.94 -21.47 21.70
N ALA A 197 -0.26 -20.88 22.68
CA ALA A 197 0.01 -21.46 23.99
C ALA A 197 0.33 -20.36 25.01
N GLU A 198 0.48 -20.71 26.28
CA GLU A 198 0.91 -19.76 27.31
C GLU A 198 2.27 -19.13 26.94
N GLY A 199 2.31 -17.81 26.76
CA GLY A 199 3.51 -17.07 26.35
C GLY A 199 3.82 -17.08 24.84
N PHE A 200 2.94 -17.66 24.01
CA PHE A 200 3.12 -17.75 22.55
C PHE A 200 1.85 -17.37 21.78
N ALA A 201 1.99 -16.49 20.80
CA ALA A 201 0.90 -16.08 19.93
C ALA A 201 1.34 -15.95 18.47
N LEU A 202 0.42 -16.15 17.54
CA LEU A 202 0.60 -15.86 16.12
C LEU A 202 -0.15 -14.59 15.76
N ASP A 203 0.59 -13.54 15.43
CA ASP A 203 0.03 -12.29 14.93
C ASP A 203 0.07 -12.26 13.43
N TYR A 204 -1.08 -12.09 12.79
CA TYR A 204 -1.15 -11.79 11.38
C TYR A 204 -1.45 -10.33 11.16
N ALA A 205 -0.64 -9.65 10.35
CA ALA A 205 -0.88 -8.27 9.95
C ALA A 205 -1.01 -8.18 8.43
N VAL A 206 -2.14 -7.63 7.96
CA VAL A 206 -2.36 -7.40 6.54
C VAL A 206 -1.72 -6.07 6.16
N GLU A 207 -0.86 -6.07 5.14
CA GLU A 207 -0.29 -4.89 4.51
C GLU A 207 -0.74 -4.81 3.04
N ASN A 208 -0.46 -3.70 2.35
CA ASN A 208 -0.88 -3.47 0.96
C ASN A 208 -0.38 -4.53 -0.04
N THR A 209 0.71 -5.22 0.28
CA THR A 209 1.43 -6.12 -0.63
C THR A 209 1.77 -7.48 -0.02
N GLN A 210 1.46 -7.68 1.25
CA GLN A 210 1.88 -8.86 1.99
C GLN A 210 1.01 -9.14 3.20
N LEU A 211 0.95 -10.40 3.59
CA LEU A 211 0.49 -10.87 4.90
C LEU A 211 1.73 -11.16 5.74
N LYS A 212 1.94 -10.39 6.81
CA LYS A 212 2.95 -10.74 7.82
C LYS A 212 2.37 -11.71 8.81
N GLN A 213 3.18 -12.65 9.26
CA GLN A 213 2.85 -13.60 10.30
C GLN A 213 4.00 -13.59 11.31
N ASN A 214 3.72 -13.28 12.56
CA ASN A 214 4.74 -13.21 13.60
C ASN A 214 4.43 -14.25 14.67
N LEU A 215 5.35 -15.18 14.92
CA LEU A 215 5.34 -15.93 16.18
C LEU A 215 5.91 -15.04 17.28
N VAL A 216 5.05 -14.49 18.11
CA VAL A 216 5.41 -13.71 19.29
C VAL A 216 5.74 -14.65 20.44
N ILE A 217 6.92 -14.45 21.02
CA ILE A 217 7.44 -15.15 22.18
C ILE A 217 7.53 -14.13 23.32
N SER A 218 6.66 -14.27 24.32
CA SER A 218 6.56 -13.31 25.41
C SER A 218 7.73 -13.38 26.38
N GLU A 219 8.24 -14.60 26.63
CA GLU A 219 9.30 -14.86 27.60
C GLU A 219 10.27 -15.92 27.09
N ARG A 220 11.48 -15.93 27.66
CA ARG A 220 12.52 -16.88 27.27
C ARG A 220 12.04 -18.33 27.48
N PRO A 221 12.00 -19.18 26.44
CA PRO A 221 11.51 -20.55 26.57
C PRO A 221 12.51 -21.44 27.32
N VAL A 222 11.99 -22.49 27.95
CA VAL A 222 12.81 -23.54 28.58
C VAL A 222 12.95 -24.70 27.60
N LEU A 223 14.14 -24.88 27.02
CA LEU A 223 14.40 -25.90 26.00
C LEU A 223 15.15 -27.11 26.59
N GLU A 224 14.92 -28.28 26.00
CA GLU A 224 15.71 -29.48 26.34
C GLU A 224 17.15 -29.34 25.83
N PRO A 225 18.16 -29.93 26.50
CA PRO A 225 19.58 -29.74 26.13
C PRO A 225 19.97 -30.24 24.72
N ASN A 226 19.14 -31.07 24.09
CA ASN A 226 19.34 -31.60 22.75
C ASN A 226 18.58 -30.81 21.66
N ALA A 227 17.82 -29.77 22.02
CA ALA A 227 17.19 -28.89 21.05
C ALA A 227 18.26 -27.94 20.47
N ALA A 228 18.52 -28.07 19.17
CA ALA A 228 19.40 -27.16 18.43
C ALA A 228 18.62 -25.98 17.84
N TRP A 229 17.33 -26.19 17.54
CA TRP A 229 16.44 -25.20 16.96
C TRP A 229 15.13 -25.10 17.73
N PHE A 230 14.55 -23.91 17.76
CA PHE A 230 13.23 -23.63 18.30
C PHE A 230 12.41 -22.77 17.35
N GLY A 231 11.11 -23.02 17.27
CA GLY A 231 10.18 -22.19 16.50
C GLY A 231 8.83 -22.86 16.37
N PHE A 232 8.24 -22.80 15.18
CA PHE A 232 6.97 -23.44 14.90
C PHE A 232 6.95 -24.09 13.51
N SER A 233 6.07 -25.07 13.36
CA SER A 233 5.68 -25.63 12.07
C SER A 233 4.22 -25.37 11.77
N GLU A 234 3.92 -25.27 10.49
CA GLU A 234 2.57 -25.11 9.96
C GLU A 234 2.44 -25.86 8.63
N ILE A 235 1.19 -26.17 8.27
CA ILE A 235 0.87 -26.64 6.93
C ILE A 235 0.44 -25.44 6.09
N MET A 236 1.03 -25.34 4.91
CA MET A 236 0.62 -24.45 3.84
C MET A 236 0.00 -25.25 2.71
N GLN A 237 -1.16 -24.82 2.22
CA GLN A 237 -1.82 -25.36 1.05
C GLN A 237 -1.53 -24.46 -0.15
N ILE A 238 -0.86 -25.02 -1.16
CA ILE A 238 -0.57 -24.35 -2.44
C ILE A 238 -1.73 -24.61 -3.42
N PRO A 239 -2.10 -23.61 -4.24
CA PRO A 239 -3.13 -23.77 -5.27
C PRO A 239 -2.77 -24.81 -6.34
N THR A 240 -3.80 -25.41 -6.94
CA THR A 240 -3.61 -26.38 -8.02
C THR A 240 -2.89 -25.75 -9.22
N GLY A 241 -1.89 -26.43 -9.78
CA GLY A 241 -1.09 -25.94 -10.91
C GLY A 241 0.10 -25.05 -10.52
N TYR A 242 0.32 -24.85 -9.21
CA TYR A 242 1.46 -24.12 -8.67
C TYR A 242 2.36 -25.04 -7.84
N ALA A 243 3.63 -24.67 -7.74
CA ALA A 243 4.62 -25.36 -6.90
C ALA A 243 5.53 -24.35 -6.19
N LEU A 244 6.21 -24.82 -5.14
CA LEU A 244 7.18 -24.04 -4.38
C LEU A 244 8.59 -24.20 -4.96
N PHE A 245 9.29 -23.09 -5.15
CA PHE A 245 10.62 -23.04 -5.74
C PHE A 245 11.62 -22.37 -4.79
N LEU A 246 12.84 -22.90 -4.76
CA LEU A 246 14.01 -22.27 -4.18
C LEU A 246 14.94 -21.86 -5.33
N GLY A 247 14.98 -20.56 -5.64
CA GLY A 247 15.69 -20.09 -6.84
C GLY A 247 15.03 -20.60 -8.12
N GLU A 248 15.67 -21.53 -8.81
CA GLU A 248 15.12 -22.21 -10.01
C GLU A 248 14.73 -23.67 -9.74
N ASP A 249 15.04 -24.18 -8.55
CA ASP A 249 14.81 -25.58 -8.19
C ASP A 249 13.43 -25.75 -7.56
N MET A 250 12.61 -26.62 -8.15
CA MET A 250 11.30 -26.99 -7.60
C MET A 250 11.51 -27.90 -6.37
N LEU A 251 10.91 -27.54 -5.24
CA LEU A 251 11.00 -28.32 -4.00
C LEU A 251 10.08 -29.54 -4.04
N GLY A 252 10.48 -30.59 -3.31
CA GLY A 252 9.79 -31.88 -3.27
C GLY A 252 9.68 -32.46 -1.86
N GLU A 253 9.58 -33.79 -1.78
CA GLU A 253 9.38 -34.53 -0.52
C GLU A 253 10.63 -34.56 0.38
N ASP A 254 11.80 -34.23 -0.17
CA ASP A 254 13.04 -34.13 0.59
C ASP A 254 13.06 -32.88 1.47
N ILE A 255 13.51 -33.05 2.72
CA ILE A 255 13.66 -31.94 3.65
C ILE A 255 14.72 -30.98 3.10
N THR A 256 14.30 -29.75 2.83
CA THR A 256 15.18 -28.66 2.36
C THR A 256 15.36 -27.64 3.47
N GLN A 257 16.60 -27.35 3.83
CA GLN A 257 16.97 -26.30 4.78
C GLN A 257 17.48 -25.08 4.02
N THR A 258 16.94 -23.90 4.30
CA THR A 258 17.37 -22.67 3.63
C THR A 258 17.12 -21.40 4.45
N GLN A 259 17.94 -20.37 4.21
CA GLN A 259 17.73 -18.98 4.66
C GLN A 259 17.56 -18.05 3.44
N GLU A 260 17.00 -18.58 2.35
CA GLU A 260 16.70 -17.83 1.15
C GLU A 260 15.19 -17.74 0.92
N SER A 261 14.78 -16.79 0.08
CA SER A 261 13.37 -16.60 -0.30
C SER A 261 12.86 -17.78 -1.12
N LEU A 262 11.58 -18.11 -0.95
CA LEU A 262 10.87 -19.14 -1.70
C LEU A 262 9.83 -18.49 -2.60
N ASP A 263 9.61 -19.05 -3.79
CA ASP A 263 8.64 -18.54 -4.75
C ASP A 263 7.56 -19.58 -5.04
N ILE A 264 6.30 -19.15 -5.05
CA ILE A 264 5.17 -19.96 -5.51
C ILE A 264 4.92 -19.58 -6.97
N ARG A 265 5.18 -20.51 -7.90
CA ARG A 265 5.09 -20.26 -9.35
C ARG A 265 4.21 -21.28 -10.04
N ASN A 266 3.57 -20.84 -11.12
CA ASN A 266 2.80 -21.73 -12.00
C ASN A 266 3.75 -22.74 -12.67
N ILE A 267 3.41 -24.03 -12.62
CA ILE A 267 4.29 -25.11 -13.09
C ILE A 267 4.43 -25.11 -14.61
N GLU A 268 3.42 -24.65 -15.34
CA GLU A 268 3.42 -24.63 -16.81
C GLU A 268 4.04 -23.34 -17.38
N THR A 269 3.68 -22.18 -16.82
CA THR A 269 4.07 -20.87 -17.35
C THR A 269 5.30 -20.27 -16.67
N GLY A 270 5.64 -20.72 -15.46
CA GLY A 270 6.68 -20.11 -14.62
C GLY A 270 6.30 -18.77 -14.00
N GLU A 271 5.04 -18.35 -14.14
CA GLU A 271 4.54 -17.08 -13.59
C GLU A 271 4.50 -17.11 -12.06
N LEU A 272 5.02 -16.05 -11.43
CA LEU A 272 5.05 -15.89 -9.98
C LEU A 272 3.65 -15.54 -9.43
N LEU A 273 3.19 -16.29 -8.43
CA LEU A 273 1.96 -16.01 -7.70
C LEU A 273 2.24 -15.24 -6.40
N ALA A 274 3.22 -15.70 -5.62
CA ALA A 274 3.61 -15.10 -4.35
C ALA A 274 5.04 -15.48 -3.99
N THR A 275 5.67 -14.69 -3.12
CA THR A 275 7.01 -14.94 -2.59
C THR A 275 6.97 -14.99 -1.06
N ILE A 276 7.66 -15.97 -0.49
CA ILE A 276 7.93 -16.08 0.94
C ILE A 276 9.36 -15.56 1.14
N PRO A 277 9.55 -14.33 1.65
CA PRO A 277 10.88 -13.76 1.84
C PRO A 277 11.64 -14.46 2.98
N VAL A 278 12.90 -14.11 3.18
CA VAL A 278 13.69 -14.63 4.30
C VAL A 278 13.06 -14.16 5.62
N PRO A 279 12.87 -15.07 6.61
CA PRO A 279 12.17 -14.73 7.84
C PRO A 279 13.09 -13.92 8.75
N VAL A 280 12.59 -12.81 9.24
CA VAL A 280 13.35 -11.88 10.09
C VAL A 280 12.89 -12.02 11.54
N VAL A 281 13.84 -11.95 12.47
CA VAL A 281 13.53 -11.92 13.90
C VAL A 281 13.61 -10.49 14.40
N TYR A 282 12.54 -10.06 15.08
CA TYR A 282 12.40 -8.74 15.66
C TYR A 282 12.46 -8.82 17.18
N GLU A 283 13.33 -8.02 17.78
CA GLU A 283 13.44 -7.81 19.23
C GLU A 283 13.73 -6.34 19.51
N GLU A 284 13.44 -5.89 20.73
CA GLU A 284 13.69 -4.51 21.11
C GLU A 284 15.20 -4.23 21.21
N GLY A 285 15.65 -3.12 20.60
CA GLY A 285 17.03 -2.65 20.72
C GLY A 285 18.07 -3.40 19.87
N ALA A 286 17.65 -4.34 19.02
CA ALA A 286 18.56 -5.08 18.14
C ALA A 286 19.35 -4.13 17.20
N GLU A 287 20.68 -4.26 17.18
CA GLU A 287 21.54 -3.48 16.28
C GLU A 287 21.66 -4.12 14.89
N GLU A 288 21.50 -5.44 14.78
CA GLU A 288 21.59 -6.20 13.52
C GLU A 288 20.38 -7.15 13.36
N PRO A 289 19.84 -7.31 12.14
CA PRO A 289 18.76 -8.27 11.88
C PRO A 289 19.28 -9.71 11.99
N TYR A 290 18.56 -10.55 12.75
CA TYR A 290 18.79 -11.99 12.76
C TYR A 290 17.77 -12.67 11.83
N PHE A 291 18.23 -13.65 11.05
CA PHE A 291 17.39 -14.38 10.09
C PHE A 291 17.11 -15.77 10.62
N ALA A 292 15.83 -16.14 10.65
CA ALA A 292 15.42 -17.51 10.95
C ALA A 292 15.70 -18.44 9.76
N THR A 293 15.59 -19.74 9.98
CA THR A 293 15.82 -20.79 8.98
C THR A 293 14.52 -21.51 8.66
N TYR A 294 14.30 -21.79 7.38
CA TYR A 294 13.22 -22.64 6.92
C TYR A 294 13.65 -24.10 6.83
N PHE A 295 12.83 -24.99 7.37
CA PHE A 295 12.82 -26.42 7.05
C PHE A 295 11.54 -26.74 6.30
N ILE A 296 11.68 -27.22 5.07
CA ILE A 296 10.59 -27.33 4.10
C ILE A 296 10.47 -28.77 3.66
N GLN A 297 9.24 -29.28 3.66
CA GLN A 297 8.90 -30.56 3.06
C GLN A 297 7.60 -30.44 2.27
N VAL A 298 7.64 -30.77 0.97
CA VAL A 298 6.48 -30.66 0.07
C VAL A 298 5.87 -32.04 -0.17
N SER A 299 4.57 -32.19 0.09
CA SER A 299 3.78 -33.40 -0.16
C SER A 299 2.55 -33.05 -1.01
N GLY A 300 2.66 -33.25 -2.32
CA GLY A 300 1.64 -32.85 -3.27
C GLY A 300 1.39 -31.33 -3.23
N ALA A 301 0.18 -30.93 -2.86
CA ALA A 301 -0.20 -29.52 -2.73
C ALA A 301 -0.03 -28.97 -1.30
N GLN A 302 0.41 -29.79 -0.35
CA GLN A 302 0.67 -29.39 1.03
C GLN A 302 2.17 -29.21 1.24
N VAL A 303 2.53 -28.16 1.95
CA VAL A 303 3.90 -27.86 2.37
C VAL A 303 3.92 -27.83 3.88
N LEU A 304 4.73 -28.69 4.49
CA LEU A 304 5.11 -28.53 5.89
C LEU A 304 6.24 -27.50 5.94
N LEU A 305 5.94 -26.32 6.44
CA LEU A 305 6.88 -25.23 6.60
C LEU A 305 7.20 -25.06 8.07
N SER A 306 8.48 -25.19 8.44
CA SER A 306 8.94 -24.89 9.79
C SER A 306 9.86 -23.68 9.77
N THR A 307 9.53 -22.67 10.59
CA THR A 307 10.32 -21.44 10.73
C THR A 307 10.97 -21.45 12.11
N VAL A 308 12.30 -21.55 12.16
CA VAL A 308 13.03 -21.81 13.40
C VAL A 308 14.29 -20.94 13.55
N VAL A 309 14.67 -20.69 14.79
CA VAL A 309 15.91 -20.01 15.20
C VAL A 309 16.82 -20.95 15.97
N GLU A 310 18.12 -20.67 16.00
CA GLU A 310 19.07 -21.46 16.78
C GLU A 310 18.78 -21.32 18.28
N SER A 311 18.72 -22.43 19.00
CA SER A 311 18.44 -22.44 20.45
C SER A 311 19.50 -21.68 21.24
N ASP A 312 20.78 -21.82 20.86
CA ASP A 312 21.88 -21.08 21.49
C ASP A 312 21.74 -19.56 21.31
N TRP A 313 21.27 -19.12 20.15
CA TRP A 313 21.00 -17.71 19.88
C TRP A 313 19.82 -17.20 20.72
N LEU A 314 18.71 -17.96 20.73
CA LEU A 314 17.47 -17.61 21.44
C LEU A 314 17.64 -17.56 22.96
N LEU A 315 18.49 -18.42 23.51
CA LEU A 315 18.73 -18.53 24.96
C LEU A 315 19.86 -17.61 25.46
N SER A 316 20.51 -16.86 24.58
CA SER A 316 21.58 -15.94 24.97
C SER A 316 21.08 -14.89 25.97
N ASP A 317 21.93 -14.55 26.95
CA ASP A 317 21.62 -13.54 27.97
C ASP A 317 21.43 -12.14 27.39
N ASP A 318 21.92 -11.90 26.17
CA ASP A 318 21.77 -10.63 25.45
C ASP A 318 20.38 -10.47 24.81
N ARG A 319 19.54 -11.51 24.78
CA ARG A 319 18.20 -11.46 24.15
C ARG A 319 17.19 -10.72 25.02
N VAL A 320 16.45 -9.82 24.38
CA VAL A 320 15.36 -9.06 25.00
C VAL A 320 14.03 -9.64 24.54
N PHE A 321 13.19 -10.01 25.51
CA PHE A 321 11.83 -10.47 25.25
C PHE A 321 10.84 -9.35 25.62
N PRO A 322 9.70 -9.23 24.91
CA PRO A 322 9.19 -10.14 23.88
C PRO A 322 9.95 -10.03 22.55
N LEU A 323 9.98 -11.12 21.78
CA LEU A 323 10.53 -11.14 20.41
C LEU A 323 9.58 -11.83 19.44
N ALA A 324 9.73 -11.56 18.14
CA ALA A 324 8.88 -12.13 17.09
C ALA A 324 9.70 -12.76 15.96
N ILE A 325 9.28 -13.94 15.51
CA ILE A 325 9.80 -14.60 14.29
C ILE A 325 8.79 -14.37 13.16
N ASP A 326 9.18 -13.64 12.11
CA ASP A 326 8.30 -13.16 11.03
C ASP A 326 8.45 -13.97 9.72
N PRO A 327 7.71 -15.07 9.48
CA PRO A 327 7.42 -15.48 8.12
C PRO A 327 6.38 -14.54 7.47
N THR A 328 6.60 -14.22 6.20
CA THR A 328 5.73 -13.31 5.45
C THR A 328 5.28 -13.99 4.15
N ILE A 329 4.12 -13.62 3.63
CA ILE A 329 3.69 -13.96 2.26
C ILE A 329 3.51 -12.66 1.51
N SER A 330 4.34 -12.43 0.50
CA SER A 330 4.26 -11.27 -0.38
C SER A 330 3.55 -11.64 -1.67
N THR A 331 2.49 -10.92 -1.99
CA THR A 331 1.65 -11.11 -3.19
C THR A 331 1.99 -10.11 -4.30
N TYR A 332 2.77 -9.08 -3.96
CA TYR A 332 3.18 -8.04 -4.88
C TYR A 332 4.69 -7.81 -4.75
N SER A 333 5.41 -7.92 -5.86
CA SER A 333 6.86 -7.67 -5.87
C SER A 333 7.14 -6.24 -5.42
N ALA A 334 7.94 -6.06 -4.38
CA ALA A 334 8.33 -4.74 -3.92
C ALA A 334 8.99 -3.93 -5.06
N SER A 335 8.56 -2.67 -5.25
CA SER A 335 9.18 -1.76 -6.21
C SER A 335 10.42 -1.09 -5.63
N GLY A 336 11.36 -1.90 -5.15
CA GLY A 336 12.54 -1.43 -4.44
C GLY A 336 13.16 -2.50 -3.57
N GLY A 337 14.28 -2.14 -2.97
CA GLY A 337 15.04 -3.00 -2.07
C GLY A 337 16.41 -2.41 -1.81
N ASP A 338 17.40 -3.27 -1.60
CA ASP A 338 18.78 -2.86 -1.40
C ASP A 338 19.78 -3.84 -2.01
N CYS A 339 21.00 -3.35 -2.17
CA CYS A 339 22.11 -4.13 -2.71
C CYS A 339 23.21 -4.31 -1.67
N TYR A 340 23.45 -5.57 -1.30
CA TYR A 340 24.60 -6.03 -0.55
C TYR A 340 25.85 -6.09 -1.43
N LYS A 341 26.82 -5.24 -1.10
CA LYS A 341 27.94 -4.98 -2.00
C LYS A 341 28.95 -6.13 -2.09
N TYR A 342 29.23 -6.86 -1.01
CA TYR A 342 30.32 -7.85 -1.00
C TYR A 342 30.15 -8.91 -2.08
N TYR A 343 28.94 -9.46 -2.21
CA TYR A 343 28.60 -10.45 -3.24
C TYR A 343 28.00 -9.84 -4.52
N ASN A 344 27.84 -8.51 -4.58
CA ASN A 344 27.02 -7.83 -5.58
C ASN A 344 25.61 -8.45 -5.66
N ARG A 345 24.98 -8.63 -4.50
CA ARG A 345 23.66 -9.26 -4.37
C ARG A 345 22.62 -8.16 -4.13
N CYS A 346 21.59 -8.08 -4.97
CA CYS A 346 20.50 -7.11 -4.80
C CYS A 346 19.20 -7.85 -4.49
N TYR A 347 18.52 -7.40 -3.46
CA TYR A 347 17.24 -7.91 -3.00
C TYR A 347 16.12 -6.96 -3.38
N VAL A 348 14.91 -7.48 -3.46
CA VAL A 348 13.69 -6.68 -3.40
C VAL A 348 13.01 -6.91 -2.07
N GLY A 349 12.40 -5.87 -1.52
CA GLY A 349 11.71 -5.94 -0.24
C GLY A 349 11.11 -4.62 0.18
N THR A 350 10.16 -4.70 1.10
CA THR A 350 9.49 -3.53 1.70
C THR A 350 10.46 -2.73 2.57
N TYR A 351 11.34 -3.42 3.29
CA TYR A 351 12.46 -2.81 4.01
C TYR A 351 13.62 -2.51 3.07
N ARG A 352 14.26 -1.36 3.28
CA ARG A 352 15.40 -0.94 2.46
C ARG A 352 16.51 -0.43 3.35
N TYR A 353 17.64 -1.13 3.33
CA TYR A 353 18.75 -0.85 4.22
C TYR A 353 19.80 0.03 3.54
N LEU A 354 20.24 1.07 4.26
CA LEU A 354 21.46 1.82 3.97
C LEU A 354 22.44 1.60 5.12
N TYR A 355 23.50 0.84 4.83
CA TYR A 355 24.53 0.52 5.81
C TYR A 355 25.92 0.77 5.26
N LYS A 356 26.70 1.56 5.99
CA LYS A 356 28.11 1.80 5.76
C LYS A 356 28.85 1.83 7.10
N SER A 357 29.99 1.15 7.16
CA SER A 357 30.93 1.28 8.27
C SER A 357 32.25 1.81 7.73
N TYR A 358 32.50 3.10 7.98
CA TYR A 358 33.70 3.81 7.52
C TYR A 358 33.90 3.73 5.99
N SER A 359 34.94 3.04 5.51
CA SER A 359 35.21 2.88 4.08
C SER A 359 34.42 1.74 3.42
N THR A 360 33.74 0.92 4.23
CA THR A 360 33.06 -0.30 3.81
C THR A 360 31.59 -0.02 3.52
N ASN A 361 31.19 -0.15 2.25
CA ASN A 361 29.78 -0.03 1.84
C ASN A 361 29.12 -1.40 1.92
N TYR A 362 28.13 -1.57 2.80
CA TYR A 362 27.43 -2.85 2.95
C TYR A 362 26.17 -2.88 2.11
N TYR A 363 25.17 -2.08 2.48
CA TYR A 363 23.85 -2.06 1.86
C TYR A 363 23.56 -0.67 1.26
N ASN A 364 23.02 -0.66 0.04
CA ASN A 364 22.66 0.55 -0.67
C ASN A 364 21.22 0.40 -1.20
N PRO A 365 20.27 1.22 -0.74
CA PRO A 365 18.87 1.04 -1.08
C PRO A 365 18.49 1.76 -2.37
N TRP A 366 17.42 1.28 -2.99
CA TRP A 366 16.79 1.90 -4.14
C TRP A 366 15.27 1.72 -4.13
N ASN A 367 14.57 2.68 -4.74
CA ASN A 367 13.14 2.69 -4.99
C ASN A 367 12.91 2.74 -6.50
N ARG A 368 11.84 2.10 -6.97
CA ARG A 368 11.33 2.21 -8.33
C ARG A 368 9.96 2.86 -8.29
N TYR A 369 9.80 3.92 -9.08
CA TYR A 369 8.51 4.55 -9.34
C TYR A 369 8.15 4.30 -10.79
N THR A 370 6.98 3.72 -11.01
CA THR A 370 6.49 3.39 -12.34
C THR A 370 5.41 4.38 -12.72
N PHE A 371 5.58 5.05 -13.86
CA PHE A 371 4.56 5.91 -14.43
C PHE A 371 3.81 5.15 -15.51
N THR A 372 2.49 5.25 -15.50
CA THR A 372 1.63 4.68 -16.55
C THR A 372 1.03 5.80 -17.39
N SER A 373 0.16 5.47 -18.35
CA SER A 373 -0.61 6.47 -19.09
C SER A 373 -1.50 7.34 -18.19
N SER A 374 -1.86 6.87 -16.99
CA SER A 374 -2.61 7.65 -16.00
C SER A 374 -1.81 8.84 -15.47
N SER A 375 -0.47 8.71 -15.48
CA SER A 375 0.47 9.69 -14.92
C SER A 375 0.85 10.79 -15.91
N ALA A 376 0.42 10.68 -17.17
CA ALA A 376 0.74 11.66 -18.20
C ALA A 376 0.11 13.02 -17.88
N LEU A 377 0.91 14.08 -18.04
CA LEU A 377 0.47 15.45 -17.81
C LEU A 377 -0.37 15.98 -18.99
N PRO A 378 -1.36 16.84 -18.75
CA PRO A 378 -2.17 17.41 -19.83
C PRO A 378 -1.32 18.19 -20.84
N THR A 379 -1.83 18.32 -22.07
CA THR A 379 -1.11 19.01 -23.13
C THR A 379 -0.88 20.48 -22.76
N GLY A 380 0.37 20.94 -22.82
CA GLY A 380 0.71 22.32 -22.46
C GLY A 380 0.87 22.57 -20.95
N ALA A 381 0.79 21.53 -20.11
CA ALA A 381 1.14 21.63 -18.71
C ALA A 381 2.64 21.91 -18.51
N SER A 382 2.96 22.67 -17.47
CA SER A 382 4.32 22.92 -17.00
C SER A 382 4.54 22.31 -15.63
N VAL A 383 5.65 21.57 -15.48
CA VAL A 383 6.06 21.03 -14.18
C VAL A 383 6.69 22.14 -13.35
N ASP A 384 6.13 22.38 -12.18
CA ASP A 384 6.54 23.45 -11.26
C ASP A 384 7.48 22.97 -10.16
N ALA A 385 7.32 21.73 -9.69
CA ALA A 385 8.20 21.13 -8.70
C ALA A 385 8.17 19.60 -8.78
N ILE A 386 9.28 18.97 -8.41
CA ILE A 386 9.37 17.52 -8.24
C ILE A 386 10.12 17.25 -6.93
N SER A 387 9.54 16.42 -6.08
CA SER A 387 10.17 15.99 -4.83
C SER A 387 9.95 14.49 -4.58
N HIS A 388 10.91 13.86 -3.91
CA HIS A 388 10.85 12.48 -3.45
C HIS A 388 10.63 12.45 -1.93
N HIS A 389 9.59 11.74 -1.49
CA HIS A 389 9.19 11.65 -0.10
C HIS A 389 9.42 10.24 0.40
N GLN A 390 10.17 10.11 1.49
CA GLN A 390 10.54 8.83 2.07
C GLN A 390 10.32 8.86 3.58
N TYR A 391 9.62 7.86 4.10
CA TYR A 391 9.51 7.64 5.53
C TYR A 391 10.72 6.85 6.04
N TRP A 392 11.37 7.37 7.07
CA TRP A 392 12.51 6.74 7.71
C TRP A 392 12.06 6.11 9.01
N GLN A 393 12.23 4.80 9.14
CA GLN A 393 11.88 4.07 10.35
C GLN A 393 12.97 4.27 11.40
N TYR A 394 14.22 4.00 11.01
CA TYR A 394 15.35 4.07 11.91
C TYR A 394 16.55 4.75 11.25
N LYS A 395 17.38 5.40 12.08
CA LYS A 395 18.69 5.90 11.69
C LYS A 395 19.68 5.94 12.84
N SER A 396 20.95 5.69 12.52
CA SER A 396 22.13 5.87 13.37
C SER A 396 23.33 6.35 12.54
N GLY A 397 24.22 7.14 13.14
CA GLY A 397 25.45 7.64 12.49
C GLY A 397 25.31 8.84 11.55
N SER A 398 24.09 9.21 11.13
CA SER A 398 23.83 10.39 10.28
C SER A 398 23.78 11.71 11.07
N SER A 399 24.26 12.78 10.44
CA SER A 399 24.17 14.17 10.93
C SER A 399 24.06 15.15 9.76
N ALA A 400 23.85 16.44 10.03
CA ALA A 400 23.82 17.45 8.96
C ALA A 400 25.15 17.54 8.18
N SER A 401 26.29 17.26 8.84
CA SER A 401 27.60 17.20 8.20
C SER A 401 27.85 15.89 7.43
N ASN A 402 27.09 14.84 7.76
CA ASN A 402 27.14 13.51 7.18
C ASN A 402 25.73 13.14 6.65
N SER A 403 25.28 13.88 5.65
CA SER A 403 23.96 13.67 5.02
C SER A 403 23.98 12.51 4.03
N VAL A 404 22.83 11.85 3.91
CA VAL A 404 22.54 10.89 2.85
C VAL A 404 22.26 11.64 1.56
N LYS A 405 22.78 11.14 0.44
CA LYS A 405 22.62 11.73 -0.89
C LYS A 405 21.57 10.94 -1.65
N ALA A 406 20.59 11.64 -2.21
CA ALA A 406 19.58 11.06 -3.09
C ALA A 406 20.02 11.23 -4.55
N VAL A 407 19.86 10.16 -5.33
CA VAL A 407 20.29 10.10 -6.74
C VAL A 407 19.17 9.50 -7.59
N ILE A 408 19.05 9.94 -8.84
CA ILE A 408 18.33 9.18 -9.87
C ILE A 408 19.28 8.12 -10.38
N LEU A 409 18.82 6.88 -10.59
CA LEU A 409 19.66 5.81 -11.12
C LEU A 409 20.02 6.10 -12.58
N GLU A 410 21.28 6.45 -12.83
CA GLU A 410 21.85 6.67 -14.15
C GLU A 410 22.61 5.43 -14.65
N ASN A 411 22.76 5.31 -15.97
CA ASN A 411 23.59 4.28 -16.55
C ASN A 411 25.08 4.64 -16.38
N CYS A 412 25.73 3.96 -15.45
CA CYS A 412 27.14 4.16 -15.09
C CYS A 412 28.03 2.97 -15.50
N GLY A 413 27.58 2.14 -16.46
CA GLY A 413 28.31 0.97 -16.94
C GLY A 413 28.10 -0.30 -16.11
N SER A 414 28.92 -1.32 -16.38
CA SER A 414 28.65 -2.72 -15.98
C SER A 414 29.09 -3.13 -14.57
N GLY A 415 29.78 -2.25 -13.85
CA GLY A 415 30.41 -2.52 -12.55
C GLY A 415 31.43 -3.66 -12.53
N SER A 416 31.83 -4.08 -11.32
CA SER A 416 32.82 -5.14 -11.10
C SER A 416 32.17 -6.44 -10.64
N SER A 417 32.56 -7.56 -11.22
CA SER A 417 32.15 -8.90 -10.78
C SER A 417 32.95 -9.42 -9.59
N SER A 418 33.98 -8.69 -9.16
CA SER A 418 34.81 -9.07 -8.01
C SER A 418 34.04 -8.89 -6.70
N TYR A 419 34.24 -9.83 -5.79
CA TYR A 419 33.75 -9.72 -4.43
C TYR A 419 34.55 -8.68 -3.65
N GLY A 420 33.86 -7.97 -2.77
CA GLY A 420 34.46 -6.95 -1.92
C GLY A 420 33.62 -5.67 -1.81
N TRP A 421 34.11 -4.77 -0.98
CA TRP A 421 33.36 -3.61 -0.47
C TRP A 421 33.55 -2.32 -1.26
N SER A 422 34.53 -2.31 -2.17
CA SER A 422 34.85 -1.17 -3.01
C SER A 422 33.91 -1.11 -4.22
N ILE A 423 33.32 0.06 -4.45
CA ILE A 423 32.50 0.32 -5.63
C ILE A 423 33.39 1.11 -6.62
N PRO A 424 33.54 0.65 -7.87
CA PRO A 424 34.34 1.39 -8.84
C PRO A 424 33.72 2.75 -9.16
N THR A 425 34.57 3.76 -9.27
CA THR A 425 34.18 5.06 -9.82
C THR A 425 33.89 4.92 -11.31
N ALA A 426 32.78 5.50 -11.75
CA ALA A 426 32.35 5.45 -13.14
C ALA A 426 31.71 6.77 -13.58
N THR A 427 31.74 7.05 -14.87
CA THR A 427 30.99 8.16 -15.48
C THR A 427 29.62 7.66 -15.90
N CYS A 428 28.58 8.44 -15.56
CA CYS A 428 27.20 8.10 -15.85
C CYS A 428 26.68 8.92 -17.03
N SER A 429 25.80 8.32 -17.84
CA SER A 429 25.12 9.01 -18.94
C SER A 429 23.76 8.38 -19.22
N GLY A 430 22.71 9.19 -19.11
CA GLY A 430 21.33 8.76 -19.30
C GLY A 430 20.78 7.97 -18.13
N VAL A 431 19.46 7.75 -18.13
CA VAL A 431 18.76 6.98 -17.10
C VAL A 431 19.13 5.49 -17.20
N LEU A 432 19.26 4.82 -16.06
CA LEU A 432 19.42 3.37 -16.01
C LEU A 432 18.13 2.71 -16.51
N ALA A 433 18.27 1.75 -17.43
CA ALA A 433 17.12 1.02 -17.95
C ALA A 433 16.37 0.27 -16.82
N PRO A 434 15.02 0.34 -16.75
CA PRO A 434 14.22 -0.35 -15.73
C PRO A 434 14.51 -1.85 -15.62
N SER A 435 14.85 -2.51 -16.73
CA SER A 435 15.21 -3.94 -16.73
C SER A 435 16.39 -4.30 -15.81
N ALA A 436 17.20 -3.32 -15.37
CA ALA A 436 18.27 -3.55 -14.41
C ALA A 436 17.76 -3.65 -12.95
N TYR A 437 16.66 -2.98 -12.62
CA TYR A 437 16.11 -2.90 -11.25
C TYR A 437 14.62 -3.28 -11.15
N ALA A 438 14.02 -3.81 -12.22
CA ALA A 438 12.65 -4.34 -12.23
C ALA A 438 12.65 -5.86 -12.14
N PHE A 439 13.31 -6.40 -11.11
CA PHE A 439 13.34 -7.84 -10.84
C PHE A 439 12.47 -8.15 -9.62
N THR A 440 11.95 -9.38 -9.54
CA THR A 440 10.94 -9.77 -8.53
C THR A 440 11.49 -10.59 -7.39
N SER A 441 12.74 -11.05 -7.50
CA SER A 441 13.41 -11.88 -6.48
C SER A 441 14.82 -11.34 -6.20
N THR A 442 15.81 -12.20 -6.02
CA THR A 442 17.18 -11.78 -5.74
C THR A 442 18.05 -11.86 -6.98
N GLN A 443 18.90 -10.85 -7.20
CA GLN A 443 19.96 -10.90 -8.21
C GLN A 443 21.32 -11.13 -7.56
N TYR A 444 21.91 -12.31 -7.77
CA TYR A 444 23.24 -12.65 -7.27
C TYR A 444 24.33 -12.43 -8.34
N ASN A 445 25.19 -11.43 -8.13
CA ASN A 445 26.33 -11.10 -8.99
C ASN A 445 26.00 -11.08 -10.51
N THR A 446 24.80 -10.65 -10.86
CA THR A 446 24.37 -10.54 -12.27
C THR A 446 24.86 -9.23 -12.88
N ALA A 447 24.78 -9.09 -14.21
CA ALA A 447 25.10 -7.82 -14.87
C ALA A 447 24.17 -6.68 -14.41
N ASN A 448 22.93 -6.99 -14.10
CA ASN A 448 21.94 -6.02 -13.63
C ASN A 448 22.23 -5.57 -12.19
N ALA A 449 22.49 -6.50 -11.26
CA ALA A 449 22.85 -6.16 -9.88
C ALA A 449 24.05 -5.21 -9.81
N ARG A 450 25.09 -5.50 -10.61
CA ARG A 450 26.27 -4.64 -10.70
C ARG A 450 25.96 -3.25 -11.27
N LYS A 451 25.09 -3.16 -12.28
CA LYS A 451 24.64 -1.87 -12.82
C LYS A 451 23.90 -1.05 -11.77
N VAL A 452 23.01 -1.66 -11.00
CA VAL A 452 22.27 -0.97 -9.91
C VAL A 452 23.24 -0.44 -8.86
N ILE A 453 24.17 -1.27 -8.37
CA ILE A 453 25.18 -0.87 -7.37
C ILE A 453 26.02 0.31 -7.85
N VAL A 454 26.56 0.23 -9.06
CA VAL A 454 27.42 1.30 -9.60
C VAL A 454 26.61 2.54 -9.94
N SER A 455 25.35 2.38 -10.34
CA SER A 455 24.41 3.47 -10.55
C SER A 455 24.15 4.24 -9.25
N ILE A 456 23.74 3.58 -8.17
CA ILE A 456 23.50 4.23 -6.87
C ILE A 456 24.73 5.02 -6.43
N HIS A 457 25.93 4.44 -6.57
CA HIS A 457 27.16 5.06 -6.11
C HIS A 457 27.61 6.27 -6.96
N ASN A 458 27.53 6.17 -8.28
CA ASN A 458 28.15 7.15 -9.19
C ASN A 458 27.20 8.19 -9.75
N SER A 459 25.88 7.94 -9.73
CA SER A 459 24.91 8.87 -10.29
C SER A 459 24.97 10.25 -9.62
N ALA A 460 24.61 11.29 -10.38
CA ALA A 460 24.60 12.65 -9.86
C ALA A 460 23.63 12.79 -8.68
N THR A 461 24.10 13.44 -7.61
CA THR A 461 23.27 13.79 -6.46
C THR A 461 22.34 14.95 -6.84
N PHE A 462 21.03 14.75 -6.71
CA PHE A 462 20.08 15.86 -6.89
C PHE A 462 19.82 16.59 -5.57
N ASP A 463 19.82 15.88 -4.44
CA ASP A 463 19.64 16.49 -3.11
C ASP A 463 20.32 15.69 -1.98
N SER A 464 20.43 16.30 -0.80
CA SER A 464 21.02 15.74 0.41
C SER A 464 20.07 15.84 1.58
N ILE A 465 19.72 14.69 2.15
CA ILE A 465 18.80 14.59 3.29
C ILE A 465 19.55 14.18 4.56
N THR A 466 19.08 14.69 5.69
CA THR A 466 19.53 14.21 7.01
C THR A 466 18.43 13.33 7.59
N PRO A 467 18.60 11.99 7.56
CA PRO A 467 17.62 11.08 8.13
C PRO A 467 17.32 11.37 9.60
N ALA A 468 16.06 11.19 9.98
CA ALA A 468 15.63 11.10 11.37
C ALA A 468 14.73 9.86 11.48
N GLY A 469 14.74 9.18 12.62
CA GLY A 469 13.88 8.01 12.83
C GLY A 469 12.41 8.42 12.94
N TYR A 470 11.52 7.51 12.58
CA TYR A 470 10.06 7.65 12.60
C TYR A 470 9.53 8.95 11.98
N THR A 471 10.09 9.39 10.85
CA THR A 471 9.67 10.65 10.23
C THR A 471 9.82 10.68 8.72
N TRP A 472 8.98 11.48 8.08
CA TRP A 472 9.08 11.81 6.67
C TRP A 472 10.26 12.73 6.39
N LYS A 473 10.98 12.44 5.30
CA LYS A 473 11.96 13.33 4.70
C LYS A 473 11.67 13.52 3.22
N THR A 474 11.83 14.75 2.78
CA THR A 474 11.68 15.16 1.40
C THR A 474 13.05 15.47 0.81
N ALA A 475 13.30 14.98 -0.39
CA ALA A 475 14.44 15.31 -1.21
C ALA A 475 13.95 16.02 -2.47
N ASP A 476 14.37 17.26 -2.69
CA ASP A 476 13.85 18.10 -3.78
C ASP A 476 14.66 17.88 -5.06
N ILE A 477 13.99 17.40 -6.12
CA ILE A 477 14.61 17.23 -7.45
C ILE A 477 14.62 18.57 -8.20
N CYS A 478 13.55 19.35 -8.06
CA CYS A 478 13.42 20.73 -8.52
C CYS A 478 12.27 21.44 -7.79
N THR A 479 12.36 22.76 -7.65
CA THR A 479 11.43 23.56 -6.81
C THR A 479 10.75 24.71 -7.54
N SER A 480 11.02 24.84 -8.85
CA SER A 480 10.41 25.85 -9.72
C SER A 480 10.39 25.33 -11.17
N THR A 481 9.50 25.88 -12.01
CA THR A 481 9.44 25.57 -13.44
C THR A 481 10.81 25.72 -14.14
N SER A 482 11.57 26.74 -13.76
CA SER A 482 12.92 26.98 -14.30
C SER A 482 13.94 25.93 -13.88
N THR A 483 13.90 25.47 -12.62
CA THR A 483 14.80 24.42 -12.13
C THR A 483 14.39 23.05 -12.65
N CYS A 484 13.09 22.78 -12.82
CA CYS A 484 12.58 21.55 -13.42
C CYS A 484 12.93 21.44 -14.90
N THR A 485 12.94 22.55 -15.64
CA THR A 485 13.32 22.56 -17.07
C THR A 485 14.83 22.35 -17.28
N SER A 486 15.66 22.82 -16.35
CA SER A 486 17.13 22.80 -16.49
C SER A 486 17.81 21.62 -15.77
N SER A 487 17.12 20.98 -14.81
CA SER A 487 17.66 19.85 -14.05
C SER A 487 17.62 18.56 -14.87
N THR A 488 18.79 17.92 -15.03
CA THR A 488 18.90 16.60 -15.66
C THR A 488 18.06 15.54 -14.91
N ALA A 489 18.05 15.58 -13.57
CA ALA A 489 17.29 14.65 -12.75
C ALA A 489 15.77 14.83 -12.95
N ALA A 490 15.30 16.09 -13.02
CA ALA A 490 13.91 16.39 -13.34
C ALA A 490 13.55 15.92 -14.76
N GLY A 491 14.45 16.12 -15.72
CA GLY A 491 14.29 15.63 -17.09
C GLY A 491 14.14 14.12 -17.19
N TYR A 492 14.84 13.34 -16.36
CA TYR A 492 14.65 11.89 -16.32
C TYR A 492 13.27 11.50 -15.79
N VAL A 493 12.78 12.17 -14.74
CA VAL A 493 11.44 11.91 -14.18
C VAL A 493 10.35 12.25 -15.19
N THR A 494 10.40 13.43 -15.81
CA THR A 494 9.39 13.84 -16.80
C THR A 494 9.44 13.01 -18.09
N SER A 495 10.63 12.54 -18.48
CA SER A 495 10.78 11.59 -19.59
C SER A 495 10.17 10.22 -19.26
N ALA A 496 10.35 9.73 -18.03
CA ALA A 496 9.73 8.49 -17.58
C ALA A 496 8.19 8.62 -17.50
N GLN A 497 7.70 9.76 -17.01
CA GLN A 497 6.29 10.08 -16.93
C GLN A 497 5.61 10.13 -18.31
N SER A 498 6.21 10.84 -19.26
CA SER A 498 5.68 10.94 -20.63
C SER A 498 5.85 9.66 -21.44
N GLY A 499 6.88 8.85 -21.14
CA GLY A 499 7.19 7.60 -21.83
C GLY A 499 6.58 6.34 -21.22
N THR A 500 5.68 6.47 -20.22
CA THR A 500 5.08 5.34 -19.48
C THR A 500 6.12 4.31 -19.02
N SER A 501 7.15 4.81 -18.33
CA SER A 501 8.32 4.03 -17.89
C SER A 501 8.57 4.22 -16.40
N SER A 502 9.52 3.48 -15.84
CA SER A 502 9.95 3.66 -14.45
C SER A 502 11.20 4.55 -14.33
N VAL A 503 11.35 5.18 -13.17
CA VAL A 503 12.59 5.80 -12.70
C VAL A 503 13.01 5.14 -11.39
N GLY A 504 14.32 4.89 -11.26
CA GLY A 504 14.91 4.43 -10.01
C GLY A 504 15.46 5.61 -9.21
N ILE A 505 15.23 5.63 -7.90
CA ILE A 505 15.89 6.55 -6.96
C ILE A 505 16.73 5.74 -5.99
N GLY A 506 18.02 6.05 -5.90
CA GLY A 506 18.94 5.43 -4.95
C GLY A 506 19.30 6.38 -3.81
N LEU A 507 19.70 5.80 -2.67
CA LEU A 507 20.32 6.56 -1.58
C LEU A 507 21.76 6.09 -1.39
N LYS A 508 22.69 7.05 -1.26
CA LYS A 508 24.09 6.75 -0.96
C LYS A 508 24.62 7.57 0.20
N PHE A 509 25.57 6.99 0.92
CA PHE A 509 26.30 7.67 1.98
C PHE A 509 27.78 7.78 1.62
N THR A 510 28.24 8.98 1.25
CA THR A 510 29.61 9.21 0.76
C THR A 510 30.67 9.37 1.86
N PRO A 511 30.40 9.96 3.05
CA PRO A 511 31.42 10.10 4.09
C PRO A 511 32.03 8.77 4.52
N SER A 512 33.30 8.80 4.97
CA SER A 512 33.93 7.67 5.64
C SER A 512 33.55 7.67 7.12
N ALA A 513 32.32 7.29 7.40
CA ALA A 513 31.74 7.27 8.74
C ALA A 513 30.78 6.08 8.88
N TYR A 514 30.31 5.84 10.10
CA TYR A 514 29.23 4.92 10.35
C TYR A 514 27.88 5.53 9.91
N MET A 515 27.09 4.76 9.20
CA MET A 515 25.69 5.05 8.87
C MET A 515 24.94 3.73 8.85
N TYR A 516 23.89 3.63 9.64
CA TYR A 516 22.93 2.54 9.56
C TYR A 516 21.52 3.12 9.60
N SER A 517 20.68 2.72 8.67
CA SER A 517 19.31 3.19 8.58
C SER A 517 18.50 2.25 7.73
N TYR A 518 17.20 2.20 8.00
CA TYR A 518 16.27 1.51 7.14
C TYR A 518 14.97 2.30 7.00
N THR A 519 14.37 2.13 5.83
CA THR A 519 13.04 2.62 5.53
C THR A 519 12.10 1.42 5.40
N ASN A 520 10.83 1.65 5.67
CA ASN A 520 9.75 0.72 5.31
C ASN A 520 8.94 1.45 4.25
N ASN A 521 8.74 0.86 3.07
CA ASN A 521 7.90 1.43 2.03
C ASN A 521 6.76 0.47 1.73
N GLY A 522 5.79 0.51 2.62
CA GLY A 522 4.51 -0.20 2.55
C GLY A 522 3.53 0.50 3.48
N GLY A 523 2.24 0.21 3.32
CA GLY A 523 1.19 0.78 4.16
C GLY A 523 1.27 2.30 4.22
N THR A 524 1.34 2.83 5.45
CA THR A 524 1.37 4.27 5.70
C THR A 524 2.71 4.95 5.53
N SER A 525 3.75 4.17 5.29
CA SER A 525 5.12 4.62 5.06
C SER A 525 5.55 4.54 3.59
N ASN A 526 4.59 4.25 2.69
CA ASN A 526 4.79 4.06 1.26
C ASN A 526 5.41 5.31 0.60
N SER A 527 6.63 5.15 0.08
CA SER A 527 7.40 6.25 -0.51
C SER A 527 6.78 6.71 -1.83
N TYR A 528 6.90 7.99 -2.15
CA TYR A 528 6.32 8.55 -3.37
C TYR A 528 7.15 9.68 -3.99
N ILE A 529 7.02 9.84 -5.30
CA ILE A 529 7.42 11.05 -6.01
C ILE A 529 6.20 11.96 -6.14
N LYS A 530 6.33 13.21 -5.71
CA LYS A 530 5.36 14.29 -5.91
C LYS A 530 5.77 15.13 -7.10
N ILE A 531 4.91 15.21 -8.11
CA ILE A 531 5.02 16.11 -9.26
C ILE A 531 3.94 17.17 -9.13
N THR A 532 4.36 18.41 -8.91
CA THR A 532 3.45 19.57 -8.94
C THR A 532 3.49 20.17 -10.34
N TYR A 533 2.33 20.37 -10.95
CA TYR A 533 2.22 20.97 -12.28
C TYR A 533 1.05 21.94 -12.37
N SER A 534 1.14 22.82 -13.35
CA SER A 534 0.13 23.83 -13.69
C SER A 534 -0.11 23.88 -15.19
N GLY A 535 -1.22 24.49 -15.61
CA GLY A 535 -1.59 24.63 -17.01
C GLY A 535 -2.36 23.41 -17.57
N GLY A 536 -2.57 23.42 -18.89
CA GLY A 536 -3.36 22.40 -19.59
C GLY A 536 -4.84 22.75 -19.83
N SER A 537 -5.24 24.02 -19.75
CA SER A 537 -6.65 24.43 -19.84
C SER A 537 -7.19 24.55 -21.28
N ASP A 538 -8.36 23.97 -21.52
CA ASP A 538 -9.24 24.20 -22.67
C ASP A 538 -10.32 25.22 -22.28
N THR A 539 -10.90 25.92 -23.26
CA THR A 539 -12.03 26.85 -23.05
C THR A 539 -13.39 26.20 -23.22
N ASP A 540 -13.42 24.95 -23.69
CA ASP A 540 -14.65 24.21 -23.95
C ASP A 540 -14.99 23.26 -22.78
N ALA A 541 -16.28 23.02 -22.54
CA ALA A 541 -16.72 22.02 -21.58
C ALA A 541 -16.46 20.60 -22.11
N PRO A 542 -16.41 19.57 -21.23
CA PRO A 542 -16.22 18.19 -21.67
C PRO A 542 -17.27 17.79 -22.70
N LEU A 543 -16.89 17.02 -23.71
CA LEU A 543 -17.80 16.47 -24.70
C LEU A 543 -18.34 15.13 -24.22
N SER A 544 -19.64 14.89 -24.39
CA SER A 544 -20.27 13.62 -24.06
C SER A 544 -20.53 12.78 -25.31
N GLU A 545 -20.14 11.51 -25.27
CA GLU A 545 -20.50 10.48 -26.26
C GLU A 545 -21.63 9.56 -25.74
N PHE A 546 -22.42 10.05 -24.77
CA PHE A 546 -23.52 9.28 -24.22
C PHE A 546 -24.55 8.92 -25.29
N VAL A 547 -24.92 7.64 -25.36
CA VAL A 547 -26.00 7.16 -26.23
C VAL A 547 -27.24 6.97 -25.35
N PRO A 548 -28.25 7.84 -25.46
CA PRO A 548 -29.39 7.82 -24.55
C PRO A 548 -30.37 6.68 -24.86
N TYR A 549 -30.86 6.04 -23.80
CA TYR A 549 -32.06 5.21 -23.85
C TYR A 549 -33.27 6.11 -23.65
N SER A 550 -33.81 6.67 -24.74
CA SER A 550 -34.86 7.69 -24.70
C SER A 550 -36.00 7.41 -25.67
N GLY A 551 -37.22 7.80 -25.31
CA GLY A 551 -38.43 7.65 -26.14
C GLY A 551 -38.92 6.21 -26.30
N VAL A 552 -38.53 5.33 -25.38
CA VAL A 552 -38.73 3.87 -25.46
C VAL A 552 -39.42 3.31 -24.21
N THR A 553 -39.97 2.11 -24.34
CA THR A 553 -40.59 1.36 -23.24
C THR A 553 -39.71 0.18 -22.86
N SER A 554 -39.27 0.14 -21.60
CA SER A 554 -38.62 -1.01 -20.97
C SER A 554 -39.69 -1.97 -20.41
N TYR A 555 -39.41 -3.27 -20.41
CA TYR A 555 -40.27 -4.31 -19.81
C TYR A 555 -39.58 -5.03 -18.65
N ILE A 556 -38.42 -4.51 -18.25
CA ILE A 556 -37.61 -5.05 -17.17
C ILE A 556 -37.82 -4.08 -16.00
N GLU A 557 -37.93 -4.60 -14.78
CA GLU A 557 -37.92 -3.86 -13.51
C GLU A 557 -36.50 -3.86 -12.90
N GLY A 558 -36.29 -3.29 -11.72
CA GLY A 558 -34.99 -3.32 -11.01
C GLY A 558 -34.14 -2.06 -11.21
N SER A 559 -32.96 -2.01 -10.59
CA SER A 559 -32.05 -0.86 -10.71
C SER A 559 -31.51 -0.72 -12.14
N ARG A 560 -31.10 0.50 -12.52
CA ARG A 560 -30.50 0.77 -13.84
C ARG A 560 -29.16 1.46 -13.69
N THR A 561 -28.14 0.89 -14.31
CA THR A 561 -26.82 1.50 -14.42
C THR A 561 -26.68 2.14 -15.79
N PHE A 562 -26.40 3.43 -15.79
CA PHE A 562 -26.12 4.22 -16.98
C PHE A 562 -24.61 4.35 -17.13
N PHE A 563 -24.15 4.35 -18.38
CA PHE A 563 -22.75 4.53 -18.72
C PHE A 563 -22.61 5.75 -19.61
N THR A 564 -21.64 6.62 -19.33
CA THR A 564 -21.29 7.72 -20.23
C THR A 564 -19.78 7.72 -20.49
N THR A 565 -19.40 8.30 -21.62
CA THR A 565 -18.00 8.56 -21.98
C THR A 565 -17.86 10.05 -22.20
N LEU A 566 -16.92 10.66 -21.49
CA LEU A 566 -16.61 12.08 -21.58
C LEU A 566 -15.21 12.26 -22.18
N ILE A 567 -15.05 13.27 -23.03
CA ILE A 567 -13.79 13.60 -23.69
C ILE A 567 -13.44 15.04 -23.35
N ASP A 568 -12.26 15.24 -22.81
CA ASP A 568 -11.77 16.58 -22.46
C ASP A 568 -10.24 16.61 -22.55
N SER A 569 -9.68 17.69 -23.12
CA SER A 569 -8.24 17.84 -23.32
C SER A 569 -7.50 18.43 -22.10
N ALA A 570 -8.25 19.07 -21.19
CA ALA A 570 -7.80 19.61 -19.91
C ALA A 570 -8.08 18.68 -18.72
N GLY A 571 -8.92 17.67 -18.94
CA GLY A 571 -9.31 16.68 -17.96
C GLY A 571 -10.64 17.02 -17.29
N ILE A 572 -11.28 15.98 -16.77
CA ILE A 572 -12.62 16.06 -16.18
C ILE A 572 -12.49 16.20 -14.67
N ASP A 573 -13.26 17.12 -14.08
CA ASP A 573 -13.35 17.22 -12.63
C ASP A 573 -14.01 15.97 -12.08
N THR A 574 -13.24 15.22 -11.29
CA THR A 574 -13.67 13.97 -10.65
C THR A 574 -13.53 14.04 -9.13
N THR A 575 -13.36 15.25 -8.59
CA THR A 575 -13.43 15.47 -7.14
C THR A 575 -14.80 15.06 -6.61
N SER A 576 -14.87 14.68 -5.33
CA SER A 576 -16.11 14.20 -4.71
C SER A 576 -17.26 15.21 -4.81
N ALA A 577 -16.97 16.51 -4.84
CA ALA A 577 -17.95 17.59 -4.92
C ALA A 577 -18.47 17.85 -6.36
N ASN A 578 -17.62 17.63 -7.37
CA ASN A 578 -17.87 18.11 -8.74
C ASN A 578 -17.83 17.03 -9.83
N LYS A 579 -17.61 15.77 -9.44
CA LYS A 579 -17.61 14.63 -10.36
C LYS A 579 -18.86 14.59 -11.25
N PRO A 580 -18.81 13.98 -12.45
CA PRO A 580 -19.98 13.85 -13.32
C PRO A 580 -21.19 13.33 -12.56
N THR A 581 -22.37 13.88 -12.83
CA THR A 581 -23.61 13.53 -12.14
C THR A 581 -24.67 13.11 -13.13
N LEU A 582 -25.34 12.00 -12.83
CA LEU A 582 -26.61 11.63 -13.45
C LEU A 582 -27.73 12.23 -12.61
N ASN A 583 -28.50 13.13 -13.21
CA ASN A 583 -29.67 13.72 -12.59
C ASN A 583 -30.89 12.97 -13.11
N TYR A 584 -31.71 12.41 -12.23
CA TYR A 584 -32.90 11.65 -12.61
C TYR A 584 -34.12 12.04 -11.79
N ALA A 585 -35.31 11.87 -12.36
CA ALA A 585 -36.60 12.03 -11.70
C ALA A 585 -37.51 10.84 -12.03
N LEU A 586 -38.25 10.36 -11.03
CA LEU A 586 -39.25 9.33 -11.19
C LEU A 586 -40.65 9.95 -11.18
N ASN A 587 -41.51 9.53 -12.12
CA ASN A 587 -42.93 9.87 -12.17
C ASN A 587 -43.19 11.39 -12.11
N ASN A 588 -42.41 12.16 -12.88
CA ASN A 588 -42.46 13.63 -12.91
C ASN A 588 -42.19 14.29 -11.55
N GLY A 589 -41.45 13.61 -10.67
CA GLY A 589 -41.02 14.13 -9.38
C GLY A 589 -39.85 15.12 -9.46
N SER A 590 -39.26 15.42 -8.30
CA SER A 590 -38.05 16.24 -8.21
C SER A 590 -36.81 15.48 -8.68
N TYR A 591 -35.88 16.18 -9.33
CA TYR A 591 -34.60 15.60 -9.70
C TYR A 591 -33.75 15.25 -8.48
N THR A 592 -33.20 14.04 -8.51
CA THR A 592 -32.19 13.52 -7.60
C THR A 592 -30.88 13.36 -8.37
N SER A 593 -29.76 13.74 -7.77
CA SER A 593 -28.44 13.64 -8.40
C SER A 593 -27.68 12.43 -7.86
N VAL A 594 -27.17 11.60 -8.75
CA VAL A 594 -26.26 10.49 -8.45
C VAL A 594 -24.89 10.85 -8.99
N GLY A 595 -23.91 10.97 -8.11
CA GLY A 595 -22.53 11.20 -8.50
C GLY A 595 -21.93 9.95 -9.12
N ALA A 596 -21.37 10.08 -10.32
CA ALA A 596 -20.85 8.98 -11.10
C ALA A 596 -19.61 8.34 -10.47
N THR A 597 -19.37 7.09 -10.84
CA THR A 597 -18.15 6.34 -10.54
C THR A 597 -17.28 6.32 -11.78
N SER A 598 -15.99 6.65 -11.65
CA SER A 598 -15.05 6.57 -12.77
C SER A 598 -14.64 5.11 -12.99
N LEU A 599 -14.69 4.67 -14.24
CA LEU A 599 -14.34 3.30 -14.63
C LEU A 599 -12.91 3.27 -15.18
N GLY A 600 -12.04 2.52 -14.52
CA GLY A 600 -10.60 2.52 -14.78
C GLY A 600 -9.96 3.86 -14.44
N SER A 601 -8.95 4.26 -15.21
CA SER A 601 -8.25 5.54 -15.05
C SER A 601 -8.65 6.53 -16.14
N CYS A 602 -9.11 7.70 -15.72
CA CYS A 602 -9.33 8.90 -16.50
C CYS A 602 -8.18 9.89 -16.25
N SER A 603 -7.14 9.83 -17.09
CA SER A 603 -6.06 10.82 -17.03
C SER A 603 -6.48 12.14 -17.69
N SER A 604 -5.79 13.22 -17.37
CA SER A 604 -5.97 14.53 -18.02
C SER A 604 -5.53 14.57 -19.49
N THR A 605 -4.96 13.47 -20.00
CA THR A 605 -4.62 13.27 -21.42
C THR A 605 -5.49 12.21 -22.09
N ALA A 606 -6.38 11.56 -21.34
CA ALA A 606 -7.21 10.50 -21.86
C ALA A 606 -8.17 11.08 -22.90
N SER A 607 -8.13 10.54 -24.12
CA SER A 607 -9.05 10.91 -25.19
C SER A 607 -10.50 10.50 -24.90
N SER A 608 -10.74 9.73 -23.84
CA SER A 608 -12.05 9.27 -23.42
C SER A 608 -12.00 8.74 -21.98
N CYS A 609 -12.91 9.23 -21.13
CA CYS A 609 -13.09 8.80 -19.76
C CYS A 609 -14.47 8.20 -19.56
N ARG A 610 -14.54 7.00 -18.98
CA ARG A 610 -15.79 6.28 -18.81
C ARG A 610 -16.31 6.41 -17.38
N PHE A 611 -17.62 6.56 -17.26
CA PHE A 611 -18.31 6.72 -15.99
C PHE A 611 -19.55 5.86 -15.93
N SER A 612 -19.92 5.41 -14.73
CA SER A 612 -21.18 4.75 -14.45
C SER A 612 -21.98 5.49 -13.38
N ALA A 613 -23.31 5.42 -13.43
CA ALA A 613 -24.18 5.86 -12.36
C ALA A 613 -25.40 4.95 -12.28
N THR A 614 -25.74 4.48 -11.06
CA THR A 614 -26.85 3.56 -10.84
C THR A 614 -28.00 4.29 -10.15
N ILE A 615 -29.18 4.29 -10.78
CA ILE A 615 -30.42 4.76 -10.16
C ILE A 615 -31.06 3.62 -9.35
N PRO A 616 -31.88 3.91 -8.33
CA PRO A 616 -32.57 2.89 -7.54
C PRO A 616 -33.52 2.03 -8.39
N THR A 617 -34.04 0.98 -7.77
CA THR A 617 -35.02 0.08 -8.38
C THR A 617 -36.23 0.83 -8.93
N ILE A 618 -36.52 0.60 -10.22
CA ILE A 618 -37.73 1.07 -10.91
C ILE A 618 -38.70 -0.10 -11.13
N SER A 619 -40.00 0.16 -11.05
CA SER A 619 -41.08 -0.83 -11.14
C SER A 619 -41.93 -0.62 -12.39
N ALA A 620 -42.74 -1.61 -12.76
CA ALA A 620 -43.73 -1.47 -13.82
C ALA A 620 -44.69 -0.30 -13.53
N GLY A 621 -44.92 0.53 -14.53
CA GLY A 621 -45.67 1.78 -14.45
C GLY A 621 -44.82 3.01 -14.18
N ASP A 622 -43.53 2.86 -13.85
CA ASP A 622 -42.65 4.01 -13.61
C ASP A 622 -42.23 4.71 -14.91
N TYR A 623 -42.16 6.04 -14.82
CA TYR A 623 -41.61 6.91 -15.84
C TYR A 623 -40.33 7.57 -15.32
N VAL A 624 -39.26 7.48 -16.09
CA VAL A 624 -37.93 7.98 -15.70
C VAL A 624 -37.53 9.11 -16.64
N GLU A 625 -37.17 10.26 -16.06
CA GLU A 625 -36.51 11.35 -16.77
C GLU A 625 -35.08 11.49 -16.27
N TYR A 626 -34.12 11.79 -17.14
CA TYR A 626 -32.73 11.92 -16.74
C TYR A 626 -31.86 12.74 -17.70
N TYR A 627 -30.75 13.27 -17.18
CA TYR A 627 -29.71 13.95 -17.94
C TYR A 627 -28.36 13.91 -17.19
N TRP A 628 -27.27 14.11 -17.91
CA TRP A 628 -25.93 14.21 -17.34
C TRP A 628 -25.49 15.66 -17.17
N LYS A 629 -24.73 15.93 -16.11
CA LYS A 629 -24.00 17.18 -15.88
C LYS A 629 -22.55 16.85 -15.53
N PHE A 630 -21.59 17.56 -16.12
CA PHE A 630 -20.16 17.37 -15.91
C PHE A 630 -19.42 18.70 -16.08
N GLN A 631 -18.17 18.78 -15.62
CA GLN A 631 -17.34 19.97 -15.78
C GLN A 631 -15.85 19.60 -15.94
N ASP A 632 -15.07 20.53 -16.47
CA ASP A 632 -13.62 20.40 -16.62
C ASP A 632 -12.84 20.84 -15.37
N LEU A 633 -11.52 20.71 -15.44
CA LEU A 633 -10.57 21.12 -14.40
C LEU A 633 -10.07 22.58 -14.54
N ASN A 634 -10.74 23.42 -15.35
CA ASN A 634 -10.30 24.79 -15.60
C ASN A 634 -10.56 25.68 -14.36
N PRO A 635 -9.63 26.59 -13.99
CA PRO A 635 -9.88 27.59 -12.94
C PRO A 635 -11.17 28.40 -13.14
N THR A 636 -11.55 28.65 -14.40
CA THR A 636 -12.89 29.09 -14.78
C THR A 636 -13.63 27.90 -15.35
N THR A 637 -14.35 27.18 -14.50
CA THR A 637 -14.94 25.87 -14.86
C THR A 637 -15.94 25.98 -16.00
N ASN A 638 -15.78 25.10 -16.99
CA ASN A 638 -16.72 24.95 -18.10
C ASN A 638 -17.66 23.80 -17.78
N VAL A 639 -18.95 24.12 -17.61
CA VAL A 639 -19.98 23.13 -17.27
C VAL A 639 -20.70 22.65 -18.53
N GLY A 640 -20.73 21.34 -18.73
CA GLY A 640 -21.44 20.68 -19.81
C GLY A 640 -22.66 19.90 -19.32
N TYR A 641 -23.61 19.71 -20.24
CA TYR A 641 -24.83 18.94 -20.02
C TYR A 641 -25.07 18.00 -21.20
N ASP A 642 -25.65 16.83 -20.91
CA ASP A 642 -26.18 15.93 -21.94
C ASP A 642 -27.63 15.53 -21.58
N PRO A 643 -28.64 16.02 -22.31
CA PRO A 643 -28.55 16.82 -23.54
C PRO A 643 -27.95 18.22 -23.36
N VAL A 644 -27.40 18.79 -24.43
CA VAL A 644 -26.88 20.17 -24.39
C VAL A 644 -27.99 21.20 -24.14
N LEU A 645 -27.68 22.25 -23.39
CA LEU A 645 -28.60 23.37 -23.18
C LEU A 645 -28.88 24.11 -24.48
N THR A 646 -30.12 24.53 -24.68
CA THR A 646 -30.52 25.34 -25.84
C THR A 646 -31.11 26.69 -25.41
N GLY A 647 -30.75 27.76 -26.12
CA GLY A 647 -31.27 29.10 -25.84
C GLY A 647 -30.91 29.61 -24.44
N THR A 648 -31.92 29.94 -23.63
CA THR A 648 -31.77 30.45 -22.26
C THR A 648 -32.04 29.39 -21.19
N GLN A 649 -31.97 28.10 -21.55
CA GLN A 649 -32.17 27.00 -20.60
C GLN A 649 -31.08 27.01 -19.53
N THR A 650 -31.49 26.81 -18.27
CA THR A 650 -30.59 26.55 -17.13
C THR A 650 -30.56 25.07 -16.73
N THR A 651 -31.47 24.28 -17.30
CA THR A 651 -31.63 22.84 -17.11
C THR A 651 -31.92 22.22 -18.48
N PRO A 652 -31.29 21.10 -18.85
CA PRO A 652 -31.50 20.51 -20.17
C PRO A 652 -32.90 19.91 -20.27
N THR A 653 -33.37 19.75 -21.50
CA THR A 653 -34.56 18.92 -21.76
C THR A 653 -34.15 17.46 -21.55
N PRO A 654 -34.72 16.73 -20.58
CA PRO A 654 -34.23 15.42 -20.18
C PRO A 654 -34.52 14.34 -21.24
N TYR A 655 -33.72 13.29 -21.23
CA TYR A 655 -34.10 12.01 -21.82
C TYR A 655 -35.16 11.33 -20.98
N TYR A 656 -35.95 10.44 -21.58
CA TYR A 656 -37.01 9.75 -20.86
C TYR A 656 -37.30 8.34 -21.36
N PHE A 657 -37.75 7.45 -20.47
CA PHE A 657 -38.33 6.15 -20.84
C PHE A 657 -39.40 5.74 -19.82
N ALA A 658 -40.28 4.83 -20.23
CA ALA A 658 -41.29 4.24 -19.34
C ALA A 658 -41.01 2.76 -19.12
N VAL A 659 -41.40 2.22 -17.97
CA VAL A 659 -41.40 0.78 -17.68
C VAL A 659 -42.84 0.27 -17.74
N ASN A 660 -43.12 -0.69 -18.61
CA ASN A 660 -44.43 -1.33 -18.68
C ASN A 660 -44.38 -2.76 -18.18
N ASP A 661 -45.54 -3.26 -17.76
CA ASP A 661 -45.76 -4.68 -17.49
C ASP A 661 -45.69 -5.49 -18.80
N VAL A 662 -45.29 -6.76 -18.70
CA VAL A 662 -45.08 -7.68 -19.84
C VAL A 662 -46.40 -8.22 -20.39
#